data_AF-A0A662FBM5-F1
#
_entry.id   AF-A0A662FBM5-F1
#
_cell.length_a   1.000
_cell.length_b   1.000
_cell.length_c   1.000
_cell.angle_alpha   90.00
_cell.angle_beta   90.00
_cell.angle_gamma   90.00
#
_symmetry.space_group_name_H-M   'P 1'
#
loop_
_entity.id
_entity.type
_entity.pdbx_description
1 polymer ?
#
loop_
_entity_poly.entity_id
_entity_poly.type
_entity_poly.pdbx_seq_one_letter_code
_entity_poly.pdbx_strand_id
1 'polypeptide(L)'
;MFECKNLNLEVPCFDWKQYKYSFRQVSHLIKHKRRNEIYKITTLYGKNIKVTGCHSVFTIDKKTLKVKEIQARELKKNDIILAPKKLNIGEGIKEINILDYIDEDYAKRRYWYLYTDRKIIEEIFSRAEVIHKKKRNRSRKYFRFVNKNRIVDIQEDSYKQYIKKGFLPVWFVKFLNEKITEGVIRTYYHGKEYDVPIIWPLTRNFMKLIGLFIAEGHSDKRQIGFTFSKHERDLVRLVCDVGFTLGASYTVEERSHSVRVKLFGGILSYLFRKWCGHGAKNKKIPDFVFSAPHHLRQDCLDYIYVGDGHNPKNRNMLILATTSEELANQVIYLWLMQGVVASYRKKSQKGLGKTPSTMYYVTVYGDDINVSNHFSTKKPTKRRKYNINLRLLLKLLGIPQTQHTLNYLEKLKSLSFDKEYSRKYFERLFNTKKVGYKLKFLLDNNYLVETANNTYLITQKTKRLCYQLQKLKILLESDFIFLPIKNIEVINDGFEYVYDLSVPGYENFVGGSGAVACHNSRGQQGIGISAAALYAQLTTGKPIKILSRISPKHKAHYFELKIDTKRNQPIVLKDDAVEWKKEHGTRIELDIEGIYQKGLQSVDSYIKQTAIVNPHLTIIYTNPLAEQFIFTRVSDKLPKEPKEIKPHPHGVELGRLLGMLHETKARTLVGFLMNEFCRVGAETAKEICKNAALLPDSNPRELSREAAEKLYRGIQKTKLMAPPTDCITPIGAELLEKSLRKEIKAEFYYAVTRSAAVYRGNPFLVEAAVAYGGDQAADDTITLLRFANRVPLLYQQGACAITKAVQQINWRSYGLQQSKGGLPIGPCTIAVHIASVWVPYTSESKEAIAHYPEIIKEVKLALQECGRRLASYVKKKRRIIAEGKRRSYIEKYIPHVSEALGELLELKKADVLKLNVLLKELLEKHRGKLEEIKVDASEFNEEFALDKGGEDEKDEEE
;
A
#
# COMPACT_ATOMS: atom_id res chain seq x y z
N MET A 1 -12.36 -8.51 -11.91
CA MET A 1 -11.16 -8.71 -11.07
C MET A 1 -10.92 -10.20 -10.95
N PHE A 2 -9.68 -10.67 -11.05
CA PHE A 2 -9.34 -12.10 -10.98
C PHE A 2 -8.42 -12.33 -9.78
N GLU A 3 -8.81 -13.24 -8.88
CA GLU A 3 -8.04 -13.56 -7.67
C GLU A 3 -6.92 -14.55 -8.02
N CYS A 4 -5.71 -14.27 -7.53
CA CYS A 4 -4.48 -14.97 -7.92
C CYS A 4 -3.92 -15.89 -6.84
N LYS A 5 -4.66 -16.22 -5.77
CA LYS A 5 -4.13 -17.04 -4.65
C LYS A 5 -3.50 -18.37 -5.07
N ASN A 6 -3.95 -18.96 -6.19
CA ASN A 6 -3.42 -20.22 -6.73
C ASN A 6 -2.43 -20.03 -7.89
N LEU A 7 -2.20 -18.79 -8.33
CA LEU A 7 -1.22 -18.44 -9.34
C LEU A 7 0.04 -17.95 -8.62
N ASN A 8 1.14 -18.69 -8.72
CA ASN A 8 2.43 -18.31 -8.15
C ASN A 8 3.06 -17.13 -8.93
N LEU A 9 2.40 -15.98 -8.93
CA LEU A 9 2.75 -14.80 -9.71
C LEU A 9 3.30 -13.72 -8.80
N GLU A 10 4.54 -13.31 -9.07
CA GLU A 10 5.23 -12.27 -8.31
C GLU A 10 5.61 -11.09 -9.21
N VAL A 11 5.62 -9.89 -8.61
CA VAL A 11 6.08 -8.68 -9.28
C VAL A 11 7.09 -7.92 -8.42
N PRO A 12 8.06 -7.24 -9.04
CA PRO A 12 8.97 -6.38 -8.31
C PRO A 12 8.22 -5.15 -7.79
N CYS A 13 8.34 -4.91 -6.49
CA CYS A 13 7.82 -3.75 -5.77
C CYS A 13 8.90 -3.21 -4.85
N PHE A 14 8.78 -1.95 -4.44
CA PHE A 14 9.71 -1.33 -3.50
C PHE A 14 9.10 -1.10 -2.13
N ASP A 15 9.95 -1.23 -1.11
CA ASP A 15 9.64 -0.85 0.27
C ASP A 15 9.92 0.66 0.48
N TRP A 16 8.89 1.40 0.90
CA TRP A 16 8.97 2.82 1.25
C TRP A 16 9.94 3.15 2.38
N LYS A 17 10.15 2.20 3.30
CA LYS A 17 11.00 2.37 4.49
C LYS A 17 12.45 2.05 4.17
N GLN A 18 12.70 1.04 3.33
CA GLN A 18 14.06 0.54 3.05
C GLN A 18 14.63 1.04 1.72
N TYR A 19 13.83 1.64 0.85
CA TYR A 19 14.21 2.07 -0.50
C TYR A 19 14.81 0.92 -1.34
N LYS A 20 14.31 -0.30 -1.14
CA LYS A 20 14.80 -1.53 -1.79
C LYS A 20 13.69 -2.20 -2.57
N TYR A 21 14.05 -2.81 -3.70
CA TYR A 21 13.12 -3.60 -4.50
C TYR A 21 13.17 -5.08 -4.10
N SER A 22 12.01 -5.73 -4.09
CA SER A 22 11.83 -7.17 -3.88
C SER A 22 10.64 -7.68 -4.68
N PHE A 23 10.70 -8.94 -5.12
CA PHE A 23 9.54 -9.61 -5.71
C PHE A 23 8.52 -9.96 -4.62
N ARG A 24 7.24 -9.73 -4.90
CA ARG A 24 6.11 -10.01 -3.99
C ARG A 24 4.94 -10.58 -4.76
N GLN A 25 4.17 -11.43 -4.09
CA GLN A 25 2.99 -12.07 -4.68
C GLN A 25 1.90 -11.06 -5.04
N VAL A 26 1.29 -11.27 -6.20
CA VAL A 26 0.12 -10.52 -6.65
C VAL A 26 -1.14 -11.21 -6.13
N SER A 27 -1.98 -10.45 -5.42
CA SER A 27 -3.25 -10.94 -4.91
C SER A 27 -4.35 -10.93 -5.97
N HIS A 28 -4.40 -9.89 -6.82
CA HIS A 28 -5.45 -9.70 -7.81
C HIS A 28 -4.90 -9.12 -9.11
N LEU A 29 -5.41 -9.62 -10.24
CA LEU A 29 -5.30 -9.00 -11.55
C LEU A 29 -6.58 -8.23 -11.86
N ILE A 30 -6.42 -6.98 -12.26
CA ILE A 30 -7.53 -6.08 -12.49
C ILE A 30 -7.53 -5.65 -13.95
N LYS A 31 -8.68 -5.75 -14.62
CA LYS A 31 -8.90 -5.36 -16.01
C LYS A 31 -10.12 -4.44 -16.06
N HIS A 32 -9.91 -3.23 -16.52
CA HIS A 32 -10.96 -2.23 -16.72
C HIS A 32 -11.06 -1.85 -18.19
N LYS A 33 -12.25 -1.54 -18.69
CA LYS A 33 -12.39 -0.87 -19.98
C LYS A 33 -11.85 0.56 -19.84
N ARG A 34 -11.08 1.00 -20.81
CA ARG A 34 -10.47 2.33 -20.82
C ARG A 34 -11.56 3.41 -20.84
N ARG A 35 -11.38 4.43 -20.01
CA ARG A 35 -12.30 5.58 -19.90
C ARG A 35 -11.62 6.94 -19.88
N ASN A 36 -10.35 6.96 -19.51
CA ASN A 36 -9.57 8.17 -19.42
C ASN A 36 -8.53 8.19 -20.55
N GLU A 37 -8.01 9.37 -20.82
CA GLU A 37 -6.83 9.57 -21.65
C GLU A 37 -5.65 8.74 -21.13
N ILE A 38 -4.83 8.24 -22.06
CA ILE A 38 -3.60 7.52 -21.74
C ILE A 38 -2.45 8.50 -21.90
N TYR A 39 -1.69 8.67 -20.83
CA TYR A 39 -0.43 9.41 -20.86
C TYR A 39 0.70 8.42 -21.12
N LYS A 40 1.42 8.64 -22.22
CA LYS A 40 2.69 7.99 -22.50
C LYS A 40 3.81 8.90 -22.00
N ILE A 41 4.34 8.54 -20.83
CA ILE A 41 5.41 9.29 -20.18
C ILE A 41 6.75 8.69 -20.59
N THR A 42 7.63 9.50 -21.17
CA THR A 42 8.97 9.07 -21.61
C THR A 42 10.04 9.80 -20.82
N THR A 43 10.94 9.05 -20.18
CA THR A 43 12.05 9.57 -19.37
C THR A 43 13.27 9.91 -20.22
N LEU A 44 14.26 10.61 -19.63
CA LEU A 44 15.51 10.98 -20.28
C LEU A 44 16.35 9.77 -20.75
N TYR A 45 16.25 8.64 -20.05
CA TYR A 45 16.90 7.38 -20.44
C TYR A 45 16.07 6.57 -21.44
N GLY A 46 14.96 7.13 -21.94
CA GLY A 46 14.10 6.46 -22.93
C GLY A 46 13.14 5.43 -22.35
N LYS A 47 13.22 5.12 -21.04
CA LYS A 47 12.19 4.33 -20.36
C LYS A 47 10.86 5.04 -20.51
N ASN A 48 9.81 4.30 -20.83
CA ASN A 48 8.50 4.90 -21.02
C ASN A 48 7.41 4.01 -20.44
N ILE A 49 6.33 4.65 -20.01
CA ILE A 49 5.16 3.98 -19.47
C ILE A 49 3.90 4.61 -20.02
N LYS A 50 2.89 3.78 -20.29
CA LYS A 50 1.54 4.19 -20.68
C LYS A 50 0.61 3.92 -19.51
N VAL A 51 0.02 4.98 -18.96
CA VAL A 51 -0.88 4.91 -17.80
C VAL A 51 -2.08 5.82 -18.04
N THR A 52 -3.22 5.52 -17.43
CA THR A 52 -4.37 6.44 -17.46
C THR A 52 -4.06 7.72 -16.68
N GLY A 53 -4.68 8.85 -17.02
CA GLY A 53 -4.49 10.13 -16.31
C GLY A 53 -4.62 10.06 -14.79
N CYS A 54 -5.54 9.24 -14.29
CA CYS A 54 -5.81 9.05 -12.86
C CYS A 54 -4.82 8.11 -12.14
N HIS A 55 -4.01 7.35 -12.88
CA HIS A 55 -3.13 6.36 -12.27
C HIS A 55 -1.91 7.05 -11.67
N SER A 56 -1.57 6.68 -10.44
CA SER A 56 -0.47 7.29 -9.70
C SER A 56 0.86 6.61 -10.02
N VAL A 57 1.88 7.43 -10.24
CA VAL A 57 3.28 7.02 -10.27
C VAL A 57 4.04 7.72 -9.14
N PHE A 58 5.30 7.36 -8.94
CA PHE A 58 6.10 7.90 -7.85
C PHE A 58 7.05 8.99 -8.33
N THR A 59 7.10 10.07 -7.57
CA THR A 59 8.04 11.17 -7.70
C THR A 59 8.80 11.40 -6.40
N ILE A 60 9.73 12.35 -6.38
CA ILE A 60 10.46 12.78 -5.19
C ILE A 60 10.18 14.26 -4.90
N ASP A 61 9.84 14.56 -3.65
CA ASP A 61 9.65 15.92 -3.20
C ASP A 61 11.00 16.66 -3.16
N LYS A 62 11.05 17.80 -3.87
CA LYS A 62 12.28 18.57 -4.09
C LYS A 62 12.85 19.16 -2.78
N LYS A 63 12.03 19.39 -1.76
CA LYS A 63 12.43 20.06 -0.50
C LYS A 63 12.78 19.05 0.61
N THR A 64 12.07 17.93 0.67
CA THR A 64 12.14 16.95 1.77
C THR A 64 12.88 15.67 1.41
N LEU A 65 13.15 15.44 0.11
CA LEU A 65 13.71 14.21 -0.45
C LEU A 65 12.90 12.95 -0.11
N LYS A 66 11.59 13.09 0.15
CA LYS A 66 10.69 11.96 0.36
C LYS A 66 10.06 11.54 -0.97
N VAL A 67 9.88 10.23 -1.15
CA VAL A 67 9.08 9.70 -2.27
C VAL A 67 7.62 10.05 -2.04
N LYS A 68 6.94 10.50 -3.09
CA LYS A 68 5.54 10.93 -3.08
C LYS A 68 4.82 10.35 -4.30
N GLU A 69 3.54 10.06 -4.16
CA GLU A 69 2.66 9.71 -5.27
C GLU A 69 2.18 10.96 -6.03
N ILE A 70 2.11 10.84 -7.35
CA ILE A 70 1.57 11.86 -8.23
C ILE A 70 0.79 11.20 -9.36
N GLN A 71 -0.37 11.76 -9.69
CA GLN A 71 -1.18 11.25 -10.80
C GLN A 71 -0.52 11.56 -12.13
N ALA A 72 -0.68 10.67 -13.11
CA ALA A 72 -0.07 10.83 -14.43
C ALA A 72 -0.43 12.17 -15.10
N ARG A 73 -1.66 12.67 -14.92
CA ARG A 73 -2.14 13.95 -15.47
C ARG A 73 -1.50 15.20 -14.85
N GLU A 74 -0.97 15.08 -13.62
CA GLU A 74 -0.34 16.20 -12.91
C GLU A 74 1.15 16.36 -13.26
N LEU A 75 1.73 15.36 -13.92
CA LEU A 75 3.14 15.36 -14.30
C LEU A 75 3.44 16.39 -15.38
N LYS A 76 4.59 17.05 -15.23
CA LYS A 76 5.11 18.00 -16.22
C LYS A 76 6.47 17.55 -16.76
N LYS A 77 6.84 18.11 -17.91
CA LYS A 77 8.19 17.93 -18.46
C LYS A 77 9.25 18.35 -17.43
N ASN A 78 10.32 17.57 -17.32
CA ASN A 78 11.39 17.70 -16.31
C ASN A 78 11.01 17.32 -14.87
N ASP A 79 9.76 16.93 -14.57
CA ASP A 79 9.47 16.27 -13.29
C ASP A 79 10.19 14.93 -13.22
N ILE A 80 10.34 14.41 -12.01
CA ILE A 80 11.17 13.24 -11.74
C ILE A 80 10.25 12.06 -11.47
N ILE A 81 10.49 10.96 -12.16
CA ILE A 81 9.83 9.69 -11.90
C ILE A 81 10.79 8.70 -11.28
N LEU A 82 10.27 7.89 -10.37
CA LEU A 82 10.98 6.79 -9.75
C LEU A 82 11.00 5.57 -10.66
N ALA A 83 12.17 4.95 -10.76
CA ALA A 83 12.36 3.65 -11.39
C ALA A 83 13.33 2.79 -10.56
N PRO A 84 13.36 1.47 -10.76
CA PRO A 84 14.41 0.63 -10.20
C PRO A 84 15.77 0.93 -10.84
N LYS A 85 16.81 0.99 -10.00
CA LYS A 85 18.23 0.98 -10.36
C LYS A 85 18.76 -0.45 -10.52
N LYS A 86 18.20 -1.40 -9.76
CA LYS A 86 18.49 -2.82 -9.85
C LYS A 86 17.26 -3.66 -9.52
N LEU A 87 17.16 -4.85 -10.08
CA LEU A 87 16.13 -5.84 -9.75
C LEU A 87 16.78 -7.16 -9.30
N ASN A 88 16.66 -7.47 -8.01
CA ASN A 88 17.18 -8.71 -7.45
C ASN A 88 16.12 -9.81 -7.55
N ILE A 89 16.45 -10.94 -8.18
CA ILE A 89 15.67 -12.19 -8.11
C ILE A 89 16.30 -13.07 -7.02
N GLY A 90 15.49 -13.95 -6.42
CA GLY A 90 15.96 -15.03 -5.54
C GLY A 90 16.81 -16.10 -6.27
N GLU A 91 16.77 -17.34 -5.78
CA GLU A 91 17.54 -18.44 -6.37
C GLU A 91 17.11 -18.68 -7.83
N GLY A 92 18.09 -18.65 -8.73
CA GLY A 92 17.85 -18.87 -10.16
C GLY A 92 17.77 -20.36 -10.49
N ILE A 93 16.99 -20.70 -11.52
CA ILE A 93 16.89 -22.06 -12.03
C ILE A 93 18.23 -22.51 -12.63
N LYS A 94 18.62 -23.76 -12.39
CA LYS A 94 19.88 -24.33 -12.90
C LYS A 94 19.68 -25.19 -14.15
N GLU A 95 18.45 -25.57 -14.44
CA GLU A 95 18.08 -26.43 -15.55
C GLU A 95 16.67 -26.10 -16.04
N ILE A 96 16.37 -26.52 -17.26
CA ILE A 96 15.04 -26.40 -17.86
C ILE A 96 14.55 -27.75 -18.33
N ASN A 97 13.24 -27.96 -18.24
CA ASN A 97 12.58 -29.08 -18.92
C ASN A 97 12.07 -28.61 -20.29
N ILE A 98 12.64 -29.12 -21.37
CA ILE A 98 12.26 -28.70 -22.73
C ILE A 98 10.81 -29.07 -23.06
N LEU A 99 10.21 -30.06 -22.38
CA LEU A 99 8.80 -30.42 -22.55
C LEU A 99 7.89 -29.23 -22.24
N ASP A 100 8.25 -28.36 -21.30
CA ASP A 100 7.46 -27.17 -20.93
C ASP A 100 7.31 -26.19 -22.09
N TYR A 101 8.23 -26.23 -23.07
CA TYR A 101 8.29 -25.32 -24.21
C TYR A 101 7.75 -25.95 -25.53
N ILE A 102 7.29 -27.20 -25.49
CA ILE A 102 6.76 -27.91 -26.66
C ILE A 102 5.23 -27.78 -26.71
N ASP A 103 4.72 -27.30 -27.85
CA ASP A 103 3.29 -27.19 -28.10
C ASP A 103 2.71 -28.57 -28.49
N GLU A 104 1.56 -28.93 -27.91
CA GLU A 104 0.89 -30.23 -28.14
C GLU A 104 0.63 -30.49 -29.63
N ASP A 105 0.05 -29.52 -30.34
CA ASP A 105 -0.31 -29.64 -31.76
C ASP A 105 0.91 -29.82 -32.65
N TYR A 106 2.03 -29.19 -32.30
CA TYR A 106 3.27 -29.31 -33.06
C TYR A 106 3.91 -30.68 -32.86
N ALA A 107 3.93 -31.18 -31.63
CA ALA A 107 4.40 -32.52 -31.31
C ALA A 107 3.56 -33.60 -32.01
N LYS A 108 2.23 -33.42 -32.08
CA LYS A 108 1.31 -34.35 -32.72
C LYS A 108 1.58 -34.54 -34.22
N ARG A 109 1.95 -33.46 -34.92
CA ARG A 109 2.24 -33.49 -36.38
C ARG A 109 3.59 -34.12 -36.73
N ARG A 110 4.52 -34.21 -35.78
CA ARG A 110 5.90 -34.68 -36.02
C ARG A 110 6.24 -36.04 -35.43
N TYR A 111 5.27 -36.69 -34.78
CA TYR A 111 5.44 -38.03 -34.18
C TYR A 111 6.66 -38.10 -33.27
N TRP A 112 6.80 -37.13 -32.36
CA TRP A 112 7.85 -37.17 -31.34
C TRP A 112 7.46 -38.10 -30.20
N TYR A 113 8.41 -38.92 -29.77
CA TYR A 113 8.21 -39.91 -28.70
C TYR A 113 9.18 -39.64 -27.55
N LEU A 114 8.64 -39.59 -26.35
CA LEU A 114 9.38 -39.49 -25.10
C LEU A 114 9.67 -40.90 -24.60
N TYR A 115 10.94 -41.27 -24.51
CA TYR A 115 11.40 -42.50 -23.88
C TYR A 115 11.72 -42.21 -22.41
N THR A 116 11.08 -42.93 -21.49
CA THR A 116 11.14 -42.70 -20.03
C THR A 116 10.96 -44.02 -19.28
N ASP A 117 11.10 -44.03 -17.94
CA ASP A 117 10.92 -45.24 -17.14
C ASP A 117 9.50 -45.80 -17.31
N ARG A 118 9.40 -47.13 -17.44
CA ARG A 118 8.15 -47.87 -17.53
C ARG A 118 7.25 -47.59 -16.33
N LYS A 119 7.82 -47.39 -15.14
CA LYS A 119 7.06 -47.06 -13.92
C LYS A 119 6.23 -45.79 -14.08
N ILE A 120 6.79 -44.75 -14.72
CA ILE A 120 6.09 -43.49 -14.99
C ILE A 120 4.91 -43.74 -15.94
N ILE A 121 5.10 -44.58 -16.96
CA ILE A 121 4.06 -44.94 -17.92
C ILE A 121 2.93 -45.72 -17.21
N GLU A 122 3.27 -46.69 -16.36
CA GLU A 122 2.30 -47.45 -15.56
C GLU A 122 1.50 -46.55 -14.63
N GLU A 123 2.17 -45.63 -13.94
CA GLU A 123 1.53 -44.66 -13.05
C GLU A 123 0.54 -43.78 -13.81
N ILE A 124 0.91 -43.23 -14.96
CA ILE A 124 0.02 -42.43 -15.81
C ILE A 124 -1.23 -43.23 -16.18
N PHE A 125 -1.07 -44.47 -16.64
CA PHE A 125 -2.20 -45.29 -17.09
C PHE A 125 -3.07 -45.84 -15.95
N SER A 126 -2.54 -45.95 -14.73
CA SER A 126 -3.31 -46.31 -13.54
C SER A 126 -4.41 -45.29 -13.21
N ARG A 127 -4.23 -44.04 -13.61
CA ARG A 127 -5.17 -42.92 -13.38
C ARG A 127 -6.31 -42.86 -14.42
N ALA A 128 -6.28 -43.72 -15.45
CA ALA A 128 -7.23 -43.68 -16.55
C ALA A 128 -8.52 -44.46 -16.26
N GLU A 129 -9.65 -43.96 -16.78
CA GLU A 129 -10.91 -44.69 -16.73
C GLU A 129 -10.89 -45.81 -17.79
N VAL A 130 -11.20 -47.04 -17.42
CA VAL A 130 -11.24 -48.18 -18.35
C VAL A 130 -12.61 -48.29 -18.99
N ILE A 131 -12.67 -48.18 -20.32
CA ILE A 131 -13.91 -48.28 -21.09
C ILE A 131 -13.81 -49.38 -22.15
N HIS A 132 -14.96 -49.91 -22.57
CA HIS A 132 -15.05 -50.89 -23.65
C HIS A 132 -15.86 -50.34 -24.82
N LYS A 133 -15.30 -50.37 -26.03
CA LYS A 133 -16.01 -49.96 -27.26
C LYS A 133 -16.21 -51.16 -28.17
N LYS A 134 -17.46 -51.40 -28.61
CA LYS A 134 -17.80 -52.42 -29.61
C LYS A 134 -17.59 -51.86 -31.02
N LYS A 135 -16.77 -52.54 -31.82
CA LYS A 135 -16.61 -52.24 -33.25
C LYS A 135 -16.54 -53.57 -34.02
N ARG A 136 -17.46 -53.79 -34.98
CA ARG A 136 -17.56 -55.01 -35.81
C ARG A 136 -17.39 -56.32 -35.00
N ASN A 137 -18.35 -56.61 -34.10
CA ASN A 137 -18.43 -57.84 -33.29
C ASN A 137 -17.29 -58.13 -32.29
N ARG A 138 -16.33 -57.23 -32.07
CA ARG A 138 -15.31 -57.39 -31.01
C ARG A 138 -15.36 -56.22 -30.02
N SER A 139 -15.38 -56.53 -28.72
CA SER A 139 -15.21 -55.55 -27.65
C SER A 139 -13.72 -55.27 -27.46
N ARG A 140 -13.30 -54.01 -27.56
CA ARG A 140 -11.92 -53.59 -27.32
C ARG A 140 -11.86 -52.68 -26.10
N LYS A 141 -10.86 -52.92 -25.24
CA LYS A 141 -10.58 -52.11 -24.05
C LYS A 141 -9.79 -50.85 -24.44
N TYR A 142 -10.20 -49.73 -23.86
CA TYR A 142 -9.56 -48.42 -24.01
C TYR A 142 -9.32 -47.80 -22.63
N PHE A 143 -8.24 -47.03 -22.53
CA PHE A 143 -7.93 -46.17 -21.39
C PHE A 143 -8.34 -44.75 -21.75
N ARG A 144 -9.33 -44.21 -21.03
CA ARG A 144 -9.88 -42.86 -21.24
C ARG A 144 -9.19 -41.88 -20.30
N PHE A 145 -8.71 -40.79 -20.88
CA PHE A 145 -8.15 -39.65 -20.18
C PHE A 145 -8.99 -38.41 -20.45
N VAL A 146 -9.36 -37.71 -19.39
CA VAL A 146 -10.13 -36.46 -19.45
C VAL A 146 -9.25 -35.34 -18.92
N ASN A 147 -8.99 -34.32 -19.75
CA ASN A 147 -8.35 -33.09 -19.30
C ASN A 147 -9.18 -31.87 -19.73
N LYS A 148 -9.65 -31.10 -18.74
CA LYS A 148 -10.62 -30.00 -18.92
C LYS A 148 -11.84 -30.51 -19.70
N ASN A 149 -12.02 -30.07 -20.95
CA ASN A 149 -13.15 -30.42 -21.83
C ASN A 149 -12.74 -31.34 -22.99
N ARG A 150 -11.54 -31.94 -22.96
CA ARG A 150 -11.01 -32.79 -24.04
C ARG A 150 -10.84 -34.23 -23.54
N ILE A 151 -11.28 -35.18 -24.35
CA ILE A 151 -11.23 -36.62 -24.05
C ILE A 151 -10.30 -37.31 -25.06
N VAL A 152 -9.38 -38.13 -24.55
CA VAL A 152 -8.49 -38.96 -25.36
C VAL A 152 -8.62 -40.40 -24.90
N ASP A 153 -8.98 -41.29 -25.84
CA ASP A 153 -9.08 -42.73 -25.59
C ASP A 153 -7.91 -43.46 -26.26
N ILE A 154 -7.12 -44.18 -25.47
CA ILE A 154 -5.97 -44.98 -25.94
C ILE A 154 -6.33 -46.46 -25.93
N GLN A 155 -6.14 -47.16 -27.04
CA GLN A 155 -6.43 -48.60 -27.14
C GLN A 155 -5.43 -49.42 -26.30
N GLU A 156 -5.89 -50.52 -25.70
CA GLU A 156 -5.04 -51.39 -24.88
C GLU A 156 -3.79 -51.91 -25.62
N ASP A 157 -3.89 -52.19 -26.92
CA ASP A 157 -2.73 -52.62 -27.73
C ASP A 157 -1.65 -51.52 -27.83
N SER A 158 -2.06 -50.24 -27.90
CA SER A 158 -1.14 -49.11 -27.89
C SER A 158 -0.46 -48.97 -26.53
N TYR A 159 -1.21 -49.14 -25.43
CA TYR A 159 -0.64 -49.16 -24.08
C TYR A 159 0.40 -50.28 -23.91
N LYS A 160 0.08 -51.51 -24.35
CA LYS A 160 1.03 -52.64 -24.34
C LYS A 160 2.31 -52.31 -25.11
N GLN A 161 2.19 -51.60 -26.24
CA GLN A 161 3.34 -51.15 -27.01
C GLN A 161 4.17 -50.07 -26.28
N TYR A 162 3.51 -49.11 -25.63
CA TYR A 162 4.16 -48.05 -24.84
C TYR A 162 4.98 -48.63 -23.68
N ILE A 163 4.41 -49.58 -22.93
CA ILE A 163 5.10 -50.28 -21.84
C ILE A 163 6.27 -51.12 -22.38
N LYS A 164 6.03 -51.94 -23.42
CA LYS A 164 7.05 -52.83 -23.97
C LYS A 164 8.28 -52.06 -24.45
N LYS A 165 8.06 -50.98 -25.20
CA LYS A 165 9.12 -50.16 -25.80
C LYS A 165 9.58 -48.98 -24.92
N GLY A 166 8.91 -48.71 -23.80
CA GLY A 166 9.27 -47.65 -22.85
C GLY A 166 9.12 -46.23 -23.41
N PHE A 167 8.05 -45.94 -24.17
CA PHE A 167 7.82 -44.61 -24.73
C PHE A 167 6.37 -44.14 -24.65
N LEU A 168 6.19 -42.81 -24.64
CA LEU A 168 4.92 -42.12 -24.79
C LEU A 168 4.99 -41.08 -25.91
N PRO A 169 3.93 -40.89 -26.71
CA PRO A 169 3.87 -39.74 -27.62
C PRO A 169 3.96 -38.41 -26.87
N VAL A 170 4.84 -37.50 -27.29
CA VAL A 170 5.03 -36.21 -26.59
C VAL A 170 3.74 -35.39 -26.55
N TRP A 171 2.93 -35.42 -27.61
CA TRP A 171 1.62 -34.75 -27.61
C TRP A 171 0.69 -35.29 -26.52
N PHE A 172 0.78 -36.58 -26.19
CA PHE A 172 -0.05 -37.19 -25.15
C PHE A 172 0.43 -36.75 -23.76
N VAL A 173 1.74 -36.70 -23.53
CA VAL A 173 2.33 -36.12 -22.31
C VAL A 173 1.89 -34.67 -22.13
N LYS A 174 1.92 -33.85 -23.19
CA LYS A 174 1.46 -32.46 -23.16
C LYS A 174 -0.05 -32.35 -22.94
N PHE A 175 -0.84 -33.24 -23.53
CA PHE A 175 -2.28 -33.31 -23.31
C PHE A 175 -2.60 -33.57 -21.83
N LEU A 176 -1.86 -34.43 -21.14
CA LEU A 176 -2.06 -34.71 -19.72
C LEU A 176 -1.54 -33.60 -18.80
N ASN A 177 -0.62 -32.77 -19.29
CA ASN A 177 0.09 -31.75 -18.49
C ASN A 177 0.89 -32.36 -17.32
N GLU A 178 1.44 -33.56 -17.52
CA GLU A 178 2.27 -34.27 -16.53
C GLU A 178 3.69 -33.70 -16.47
N LYS A 179 4.23 -33.59 -15.26
CA LYS A 179 5.61 -33.15 -15.03
C LYS A 179 6.56 -34.34 -15.00
N ILE A 180 7.06 -34.73 -16.17
CA ILE A 180 8.05 -35.80 -16.30
C ILE A 180 9.45 -35.19 -16.18
N THR A 181 10.24 -35.67 -15.22
CA THR A 181 11.58 -35.13 -14.90
C THR A 181 12.73 -35.94 -15.48
N GLU A 182 12.46 -37.06 -16.13
CA GLU A 182 13.50 -37.92 -16.72
C GLU A 182 13.08 -38.50 -18.08
N GLY A 183 14.06 -38.66 -18.96
CA GLY A 183 13.87 -39.27 -20.29
C GLY A 183 14.52 -38.51 -21.43
N VAL A 184 14.39 -39.08 -22.64
CA VAL A 184 14.89 -38.51 -23.89
C VAL A 184 13.76 -38.44 -24.92
N ILE A 185 13.72 -37.35 -25.70
CA ILE A 185 12.89 -37.27 -26.88
C ILE A 185 13.69 -37.84 -28.04
N ARG A 186 13.19 -38.95 -28.60
CA ARG A 186 13.78 -39.58 -29.78
C ARG A 186 13.12 -39.08 -31.05
N THR A 187 13.94 -38.71 -32.02
CA THR A 187 13.50 -38.35 -33.38
C THR A 187 14.21 -39.21 -34.42
N TYR A 188 13.56 -39.39 -35.58
CA TYR A 188 14.07 -40.23 -36.66
C TYR A 188 14.34 -39.40 -37.91
N TYR A 189 15.53 -39.56 -38.50
CA TYR A 189 15.89 -38.93 -39.77
C TYR A 189 16.70 -39.88 -40.66
N HIS A 190 16.19 -40.19 -41.86
CA HIS A 190 16.75 -41.21 -42.76
C HIS A 190 17.12 -42.54 -42.06
N GLY A 191 16.28 -42.99 -41.13
CA GLY A 191 16.50 -44.23 -40.36
C GLY A 191 17.49 -44.11 -39.19
N LYS A 192 18.16 -42.96 -39.01
CA LYS A 192 19.02 -42.71 -37.84
C LYS A 192 18.21 -42.13 -36.67
N GLU A 193 18.53 -42.60 -35.47
CA GLU A 193 17.94 -42.13 -34.21
C GLU A 193 18.73 -40.94 -33.66
N TYR A 194 18.01 -39.92 -33.20
CA TYR A 194 18.57 -38.75 -32.53
C TYR A 194 17.83 -38.54 -31.21
N ASP A 195 18.57 -38.73 -30.12
CA ASP A 195 18.04 -38.61 -28.75
C ASP A 195 18.42 -37.26 -28.16
N VAL A 196 17.41 -36.55 -27.64
CA VAL A 196 17.57 -35.26 -26.99
C VAL A 196 17.08 -35.36 -25.56
N PRO A 197 17.94 -35.13 -24.54
CA PRO A 197 17.52 -35.19 -23.14
C PRO A 197 16.46 -34.13 -22.86
N ILE A 198 15.48 -34.44 -22.00
CA ILE A 198 14.42 -33.46 -21.68
C ILE A 198 14.85 -32.41 -20.67
N ILE A 199 15.80 -32.73 -19.80
CA ILE A 199 16.37 -31.81 -18.83
C ILE A 199 17.68 -31.24 -19.39
N TRP A 200 17.73 -29.92 -19.55
CA TRP A 200 18.90 -29.22 -20.06
C TRP A 200 19.50 -28.35 -18.95
N PRO A 201 20.74 -28.63 -18.51
CA PRO A 201 21.42 -27.78 -17.55
C PRO A 201 21.77 -26.43 -18.19
N LEU A 202 21.52 -25.35 -17.46
CA LEU A 202 21.93 -24.01 -17.85
C LEU A 202 23.42 -23.87 -17.55
N THR A 203 24.25 -24.17 -18.56
CA THR A 203 25.70 -24.00 -18.50
C THR A 203 26.11 -22.65 -19.08
N ARG A 204 27.32 -22.17 -18.73
CA ARG A 204 27.86 -20.93 -19.32
C ARG A 204 27.85 -20.98 -20.84
N ASN A 205 28.33 -22.08 -21.43
CA ASN A 205 28.42 -22.22 -22.89
C ASN A 205 27.03 -22.29 -23.56
N PHE A 206 26.05 -22.92 -22.91
CA PHE A 206 24.67 -22.88 -23.40
C PHE A 206 24.10 -21.46 -23.42
N MET A 207 24.33 -20.68 -22.35
CA MET A 207 23.87 -19.29 -22.27
C MET A 207 24.54 -18.39 -23.31
N LYS A 208 25.84 -18.61 -23.57
CA LYS A 208 26.58 -17.94 -24.65
C LYS A 208 26.00 -18.28 -26.02
N LEU A 209 25.67 -19.55 -26.28
CA LEU A 209 25.03 -19.98 -27.52
C LEU A 209 23.68 -19.28 -27.74
N ILE A 210 22.85 -19.16 -26.69
CA ILE A 210 21.58 -18.41 -26.76
C ILE A 210 21.83 -16.95 -27.12
N GLY A 211 22.81 -16.30 -26.48
CA GLY A 211 23.19 -14.92 -26.79
C GLY A 211 23.64 -14.72 -28.23
N LEU A 212 24.54 -15.59 -28.72
CA LEU A 212 24.98 -15.59 -30.12
C LEU A 212 23.85 -15.87 -31.09
N PHE A 213 22.92 -16.76 -30.75
CA PHE A 213 21.80 -17.04 -31.63
C PHE A 213 20.90 -15.83 -31.78
N ILE A 214 20.70 -15.06 -30.70
CA ILE A 214 19.89 -13.85 -30.75
C ILE A 214 20.51 -12.82 -31.71
N ALA A 215 21.84 -12.66 -31.67
CA ALA A 215 22.58 -11.74 -32.53
C ALA A 215 22.75 -12.27 -33.97
N GLU A 216 23.53 -13.35 -34.14
CA GLU A 216 24.00 -13.86 -35.45
C GLU A 216 23.21 -15.08 -35.97
N GLY A 217 22.26 -15.58 -35.17
CA GLY A 217 21.55 -16.81 -35.46
C GLY A 217 20.32 -16.63 -36.36
N HIS A 218 20.06 -17.61 -37.21
CA HIS A 218 18.80 -17.77 -37.95
C HIS A 218 18.29 -19.20 -37.82
N SER A 219 16.97 -19.38 -37.98
CA SER A 219 16.33 -20.69 -37.89
C SER A 219 15.57 -21.02 -39.17
N ASP A 220 15.84 -22.20 -39.72
CA ASP A 220 15.02 -22.84 -40.75
C ASP A 220 14.12 -23.90 -40.11
N LYS A 221 13.34 -24.64 -40.91
CA LYS A 221 12.42 -25.69 -40.41
C LYS A 221 13.11 -26.88 -39.72
N ARG A 222 14.40 -27.12 -39.98
CA ARG A 222 15.13 -28.33 -39.54
C ARG A 222 16.54 -28.06 -39.01
N GLN A 223 17.03 -26.83 -39.13
CA GLN A 223 18.38 -26.45 -38.73
C GLN A 223 18.37 -25.04 -38.15
N ILE A 224 19.37 -24.74 -37.33
CA ILE A 224 19.72 -23.38 -36.96
C ILE A 224 21.09 -23.05 -37.54
N GLY A 225 21.23 -21.84 -38.05
CA GLY A 225 22.45 -21.36 -38.68
C GLY A 225 23.02 -20.15 -37.95
N PHE A 226 24.33 -20.02 -37.97
CA PHE A 226 25.08 -18.87 -37.47
C PHE A 226 26.02 -18.40 -38.56
N THR A 227 26.20 -17.08 -38.67
CA THR A 227 27.17 -16.49 -39.60
C THR A 227 28.14 -15.66 -38.79
N PHE A 228 29.43 -15.93 -38.92
CA PHE A 228 30.49 -15.21 -38.22
C PHE A 228 31.50 -14.64 -39.22
N SER A 229 32.28 -13.64 -38.81
CA SER A 229 33.44 -13.17 -39.56
C SER A 229 34.53 -14.25 -39.60
N LYS A 230 35.37 -14.24 -40.64
CA LYS A 230 36.48 -15.20 -40.79
C LYS A 230 37.48 -15.18 -39.63
N HIS A 231 37.55 -14.06 -38.90
CA HIS A 231 38.44 -13.90 -37.76
C HIS A 231 37.87 -14.40 -36.42
N GLU A 232 36.58 -14.77 -36.37
CA GLU A 232 35.87 -15.14 -35.14
C GLU A 232 35.82 -16.66 -34.94
N ARG A 233 36.95 -17.35 -35.16
CA ARG A 233 37.03 -18.82 -35.12
C ARG A 233 36.71 -19.41 -33.75
N ASP A 234 36.94 -18.67 -32.68
CA ASP A 234 36.60 -19.14 -31.33
C ASP A 234 35.08 -19.22 -31.10
N LEU A 235 34.30 -18.34 -31.73
CA LEU A 235 32.83 -18.41 -31.68
C LEU A 235 32.31 -19.61 -32.48
N VAL A 236 32.93 -19.91 -33.63
CA VAL A 236 32.63 -21.10 -34.44
C VAL A 236 32.83 -22.37 -33.61
N ARG A 237 33.97 -22.49 -32.92
CA ARG A 237 34.27 -23.64 -32.04
C ARG A 237 33.23 -23.77 -30.93
N LEU A 238 32.94 -22.68 -30.21
CA LEU A 238 31.93 -22.65 -29.15
C LEU A 238 30.56 -23.16 -29.63
N VAL A 239 30.10 -22.72 -30.80
CA VAL A 239 28.80 -23.16 -31.36
C VAL A 239 28.82 -24.65 -31.71
N CYS A 240 29.92 -25.15 -32.30
CA CYS A 240 30.05 -26.56 -32.65
C CYS A 240 30.09 -27.46 -31.42
N ASP A 241 30.87 -27.09 -30.39
CA ASP A 241 31.04 -27.86 -29.16
C ASP A 241 29.73 -27.94 -28.37
N VAL A 242 29.01 -26.83 -28.25
CA VAL A 242 27.71 -26.81 -27.57
C VAL A 242 26.67 -27.56 -28.41
N GLY A 243 26.66 -27.37 -29.72
CA GLY A 243 25.78 -28.12 -30.62
C GLY A 243 25.95 -29.63 -30.49
N PHE A 244 27.19 -30.10 -30.45
CA PHE A 244 27.52 -31.52 -30.23
C PHE A 244 27.04 -32.00 -28.86
N THR A 245 27.26 -31.21 -27.80
CA THR A 245 26.80 -31.52 -26.43
C THR A 245 25.27 -31.63 -26.34
N LEU A 246 24.55 -30.86 -27.15
CA LEU A 246 23.08 -30.92 -27.26
C LEU A 246 22.57 -32.05 -28.17
N GLY A 247 23.46 -32.90 -28.68
CA GLY A 247 23.11 -34.01 -29.58
C GLY A 247 22.82 -33.59 -31.03
N ALA A 248 23.26 -32.40 -31.44
CA ALA A 248 23.08 -31.90 -32.80
C ALA A 248 24.32 -32.17 -33.67
N SER A 249 24.11 -32.75 -34.85
CA SER A 249 25.14 -32.76 -35.90
C SER A 249 25.31 -31.37 -36.49
N TYR A 250 26.51 -31.05 -36.99
CA TYR A 250 26.78 -29.74 -37.56
C TYR A 250 27.59 -29.78 -38.86
N THR A 251 27.50 -28.70 -39.64
CA THR A 251 28.38 -28.43 -40.79
C THR A 251 28.97 -27.04 -40.68
N VAL A 252 30.23 -26.90 -41.07
CA VAL A 252 30.92 -25.60 -41.16
C VAL A 252 31.26 -25.33 -42.62
N GLU A 253 30.85 -24.17 -43.12
CA GLU A 253 31.05 -23.72 -44.50
C GLU A 253 31.87 -22.42 -44.47
N GLU A 254 33.14 -22.47 -44.88
CA GLU A 254 33.97 -21.26 -45.03
C GLU A 254 33.67 -20.56 -46.36
N ARG A 255 33.47 -19.24 -46.31
CA ARG A 255 33.31 -18.35 -47.47
C ARG A 255 34.40 -17.27 -47.46
N SER A 256 34.46 -16.44 -48.51
CA SER A 256 35.53 -15.43 -48.69
C SER A 256 35.76 -14.54 -47.46
N HIS A 257 34.70 -14.08 -46.79
CA HIS A 257 34.77 -13.19 -45.62
C HIS A 257 34.00 -13.67 -44.39
N SER A 258 33.34 -14.83 -44.45
CA SER A 258 32.46 -15.30 -43.38
C SER A 258 32.54 -16.82 -43.20
N VAL A 259 32.31 -17.30 -41.99
CA VAL A 259 32.13 -18.72 -41.70
C VAL A 259 30.68 -18.96 -41.31
N ARG A 260 30.02 -19.93 -41.96
CA ARG A 260 28.65 -20.33 -41.62
C ARG A 260 28.66 -21.67 -40.91
N VAL A 261 28.03 -21.71 -39.73
CA VAL A 261 27.82 -22.95 -38.97
C VAL A 261 26.35 -23.30 -39.02
N LYS A 262 26.01 -24.54 -39.38
CA LYS A 262 24.63 -25.05 -39.34
C LYS A 262 24.56 -26.21 -38.37
N LEU A 263 23.68 -26.11 -37.37
CA LEU A 263 23.35 -27.19 -36.45
C LEU A 263 22.03 -27.83 -36.90
N PHE A 264 22.03 -29.14 -37.11
CA PHE A 264 20.87 -29.90 -37.57
C PHE A 264 20.14 -30.53 -36.40
N GLY A 265 18.81 -30.39 -36.39
CA GLY A 265 17.96 -30.96 -35.35
C GLY A 265 16.55 -30.38 -35.42
N GLY A 266 15.56 -31.24 -35.69
CA GLY A 266 14.17 -30.80 -35.83
C GLY A 266 13.58 -30.20 -34.55
N ILE A 267 13.96 -30.74 -33.39
CA ILE A 267 13.53 -30.22 -32.08
C ILE A 267 14.32 -28.96 -31.69
N LEU A 268 15.63 -28.94 -31.92
CA LEU A 268 16.50 -27.79 -31.67
C LEU A 268 16.02 -26.55 -32.45
N SER A 269 15.77 -26.71 -33.75
CA SER A 269 15.21 -25.65 -34.61
C SER A 269 13.87 -25.14 -34.11
N TYR A 270 12.98 -26.03 -33.67
CA TYR A 270 11.69 -25.65 -33.10
C TYR A 270 11.87 -24.85 -31.79
N LEU A 271 12.68 -25.35 -30.87
CA LEU A 271 12.91 -24.72 -29.56
C LEU A 271 13.54 -23.33 -29.73
N PHE A 272 14.62 -23.18 -30.51
CA PHE A 272 15.26 -21.89 -30.74
C PHE A 272 14.33 -20.89 -31.44
N ARG A 273 13.46 -21.36 -32.36
CA ARG A 273 12.44 -20.52 -32.99
C ARG A 273 11.37 -20.07 -31.99
N LYS A 274 10.96 -20.94 -31.06
CA LYS A 274 9.98 -20.65 -30.01
C LYS A 274 10.56 -19.70 -28.95
N TRP A 275 11.77 -20.00 -28.50
CA TRP A 275 12.50 -19.29 -27.45
C TRP A 275 12.97 -17.92 -27.91
N CYS A 276 13.67 -17.85 -29.05
CA CYS A 276 14.35 -16.63 -29.48
C CYS A 276 13.66 -15.93 -30.67
N GLY A 277 12.59 -16.50 -31.22
CA GLY A 277 11.84 -15.93 -32.34
C GLY A 277 12.42 -16.22 -33.74
N HIS A 278 11.68 -15.78 -34.77
CA HIS A 278 12.05 -15.97 -36.18
C HIS A 278 12.10 -14.64 -36.94
N GLY A 279 13.24 -14.38 -37.59
CA GLY A 279 13.54 -13.11 -38.25
C GLY A 279 13.92 -12.00 -37.26
N ALA A 280 14.64 -10.99 -37.73
CA ALA A 280 15.24 -9.95 -36.89
C ALA A 280 14.21 -9.16 -36.05
N LYS A 281 13.03 -8.87 -36.61
CA LYS A 281 11.96 -8.10 -35.94
C LYS A 281 11.30 -8.83 -34.77
N ASN A 282 11.32 -10.16 -34.77
CA ASN A 282 10.68 -10.98 -33.74
C ASN A 282 11.70 -11.65 -32.82
N LYS A 283 12.98 -11.25 -32.90
CA LYS A 283 14.00 -11.74 -31.98
C LYS A 283 13.63 -11.38 -30.55
N LYS A 284 13.87 -12.30 -29.62
CA LYS A 284 13.62 -12.10 -28.18
C LYS A 284 14.56 -12.97 -27.34
N ILE A 285 14.70 -12.62 -26.08
CA ILE A 285 15.41 -13.40 -25.05
C ILE A 285 14.43 -14.42 -24.45
N PRO A 286 14.83 -15.70 -24.28
CA PRO A 286 13.99 -16.72 -23.66
C PRO A 286 13.72 -16.46 -22.16
N ASP A 287 12.53 -16.82 -21.67
CA ASP A 287 12.11 -16.53 -20.29
C ASP A 287 13.02 -17.16 -19.22
N PHE A 288 13.57 -18.35 -19.49
CA PHE A 288 14.50 -19.02 -18.57
C PHE A 288 15.80 -18.23 -18.37
N VAL A 289 16.19 -17.37 -19.31
CA VAL A 289 17.37 -16.51 -19.15
C VAL A 289 17.13 -15.54 -17.99
N PHE A 290 15.97 -14.91 -17.89
CA PHE A 290 15.67 -13.99 -16.79
C PHE A 290 15.68 -14.67 -15.42
N SER A 291 15.29 -15.95 -15.39
CA SER A 291 15.24 -16.78 -14.19
C SER A 291 16.59 -17.46 -13.87
N ALA A 292 17.61 -17.33 -14.72
CA ALA A 292 18.91 -17.94 -14.50
C ALA A 292 19.74 -17.21 -13.43
N PRO A 293 20.71 -17.89 -12.79
CA PRO A 293 21.70 -17.27 -11.91
C PRO A 293 22.39 -16.05 -12.53
N HIS A 294 22.77 -15.09 -11.67
CA HIS A 294 23.39 -13.81 -12.06
C HIS A 294 24.50 -13.95 -13.12
N HIS A 295 25.45 -14.86 -12.90
CA HIS A 295 26.59 -15.06 -13.80
C HIS A 295 26.17 -15.61 -15.18
N LEU A 296 25.19 -16.52 -15.23
CA LEU A 296 24.67 -17.09 -16.48
C LEU A 296 23.86 -16.08 -17.30
N ARG A 297 23.11 -15.22 -16.63
CA ARG A 297 22.46 -14.06 -17.27
C ARG A 297 23.48 -13.13 -17.90
N GLN A 298 24.61 -12.90 -17.23
CA GLN A 298 25.68 -12.05 -17.74
C GLN A 298 26.35 -12.69 -18.96
N ASP A 299 26.60 -14.00 -18.93
CA ASP A 299 27.16 -14.72 -20.08
C ASP A 299 26.27 -14.61 -21.34
N CYS A 300 24.95 -14.78 -21.21
CA CYS A 300 24.03 -14.59 -22.33
C CYS A 300 24.01 -13.13 -22.81
N LEU A 301 23.96 -12.17 -21.88
CA LEU A 301 23.93 -10.74 -22.19
C LEU A 301 25.20 -10.30 -22.92
N ASP A 302 26.37 -10.70 -22.43
CA ASP A 302 27.66 -10.38 -23.04
C ASP A 302 27.72 -10.90 -24.47
N TYR A 303 27.25 -12.12 -24.72
CA TYR A 303 27.33 -12.72 -26.05
C TYR A 303 26.29 -12.19 -27.05
N ILE A 304 25.22 -11.54 -26.59
CA ILE A 304 24.39 -10.69 -27.46
C ILE A 304 25.21 -9.49 -27.96
N TYR A 305 26.00 -8.86 -27.09
CA TYR A 305 26.87 -7.74 -27.44
C TYR A 305 28.16 -8.15 -28.16
N VAL A 306 28.64 -9.39 -28.00
CA VAL A 306 29.77 -9.90 -28.80
C VAL A 306 29.38 -10.00 -30.27
N GLY A 307 28.16 -10.46 -30.59
CA GLY A 307 27.66 -10.48 -31.96
C GLY A 307 27.27 -9.10 -32.46
N ASP A 308 26.23 -8.50 -31.87
CA ASP A 308 25.59 -7.28 -32.41
C ASP A 308 26.01 -5.97 -31.71
N GLY A 309 26.94 -6.04 -30.75
CA GLY A 309 27.34 -4.89 -29.95
C GLY A 309 28.42 -4.03 -30.60
N HIS A 310 28.25 -2.71 -30.48
CA HIS A 310 29.21 -1.71 -30.92
C HIS A 310 29.83 -0.98 -29.73
N ASN A 311 31.15 -1.05 -29.59
CA ASN A 311 31.94 -0.37 -28.56
C ASN A 311 32.89 0.67 -29.19
N PRO A 312 32.47 1.95 -29.36
CA PRO A 312 33.29 2.95 -30.02
C PRO A 312 34.56 3.26 -29.20
N LYS A 313 35.72 3.20 -29.88
CA LYS A 313 37.07 3.29 -29.27
C LYS A 313 37.30 4.50 -28.33
N ASN A 314 36.54 5.59 -28.45
CA ASN A 314 36.75 6.85 -27.72
C ASN A 314 35.56 7.32 -26.86
N ARG A 315 34.52 6.51 -26.64
CA ARG A 315 33.27 6.99 -26.04
C ARG A 315 32.80 6.32 -24.75
N ASN A 316 33.57 5.36 -24.18
CA ASN A 316 33.19 4.58 -22.98
C ASN A 316 31.68 4.27 -22.96
N MET A 317 31.19 3.70 -24.06
CA MET A 317 29.79 3.37 -24.23
C MET A 317 29.68 2.06 -25.00
N LEU A 318 28.72 1.23 -24.64
CA LEU A 318 28.43 -0.04 -25.29
C LEU A 318 27.01 0.04 -25.86
N ILE A 319 26.88 -0.12 -27.17
CA ILE A 319 25.63 0.11 -27.90
C ILE A 319 25.18 -1.19 -28.56
N LEU A 320 23.97 -1.65 -28.29
CA LEU A 320 23.29 -2.69 -29.05
C LEU A 320 22.29 -2.04 -30.00
N ALA A 321 22.26 -2.46 -31.26
CA ALA A 321 21.28 -2.00 -32.25
C ALA A 321 20.42 -3.17 -32.72
N THR A 322 19.10 -3.06 -32.62
CA THR A 322 18.18 -4.12 -33.05
C THR A 322 16.91 -3.56 -33.71
N THR A 323 16.27 -4.36 -34.55
CA THR A 323 14.95 -4.06 -35.13
C THR A 323 13.79 -4.59 -34.29
N SER A 324 14.05 -5.40 -33.27
CA SER A 324 13.05 -5.93 -32.34
C SER A 324 12.90 -5.03 -31.11
N GLU A 325 11.70 -4.47 -30.92
CA GLU A 325 11.36 -3.68 -29.73
C GLU A 325 11.34 -4.54 -28.46
N GLU A 326 10.86 -5.78 -28.58
CA GLU A 326 10.80 -6.76 -27.48
C GLU A 326 12.21 -7.09 -26.99
N LEU A 327 13.14 -7.41 -27.90
CA LEU A 327 14.53 -7.67 -27.57
C LEU A 327 15.19 -6.46 -26.91
N ALA A 328 15.00 -5.26 -27.48
CA ALA A 328 15.55 -4.04 -26.90
C ALA A 328 15.07 -3.83 -25.46
N ASN A 329 13.77 -4.03 -25.20
CA ASN A 329 13.20 -3.92 -23.86
C ASN A 329 13.75 -5.01 -22.92
N GLN A 330 13.80 -6.25 -23.38
CA GLN A 330 14.32 -7.40 -22.64
C GLN A 330 15.79 -7.24 -22.26
N VAL A 331 16.64 -6.69 -23.15
CA VAL A 331 18.04 -6.37 -22.84
C VAL A 331 18.15 -5.28 -21.77
N ILE A 332 17.26 -4.28 -21.77
CA ILE A 332 17.21 -3.26 -20.70
C ILE A 332 16.87 -3.91 -19.36
N TYR A 333 15.88 -4.81 -19.33
CA TYR A 333 15.56 -5.56 -18.13
C TYR A 333 16.72 -6.45 -17.69
N LEU A 334 17.40 -7.13 -18.62
CA LEU A 334 18.53 -7.99 -18.31
C LEU A 334 19.68 -7.19 -17.68
N TRP A 335 20.06 -6.03 -18.25
CA TRP A 335 21.01 -5.10 -17.63
C TRP A 335 20.55 -4.64 -16.24
N LEU A 336 19.26 -4.34 -16.08
CA LEU A 336 18.70 -3.92 -14.80
C LEU A 336 18.79 -5.02 -13.73
N MET A 337 18.70 -6.30 -14.12
CA MET A 337 18.90 -7.44 -13.21
C MET A 337 20.37 -7.61 -12.78
N GLN A 338 21.29 -7.04 -13.56
CA GLN A 338 22.73 -6.95 -13.26
C GLN A 338 23.10 -5.63 -12.55
N GLY A 339 22.11 -4.81 -12.21
CA GLY A 339 22.29 -3.54 -11.52
C GLY A 339 22.75 -2.37 -12.40
N VAL A 340 22.60 -2.49 -13.72
CA VAL A 340 22.97 -1.47 -14.70
C VAL A 340 21.72 -0.83 -15.29
N VAL A 341 21.69 0.51 -15.32
CA VAL A 341 20.58 1.24 -15.94
C VAL A 341 20.93 1.64 -17.37
N ALA A 342 20.57 0.80 -18.32
CA ALA A 342 20.73 1.07 -19.74
C ALA A 342 19.78 2.19 -20.22
N SER A 343 20.25 2.92 -21.23
CA SER A 343 19.44 3.91 -21.96
C SER A 343 18.85 3.31 -23.23
N TYR A 344 17.72 3.87 -23.65
CA TYR A 344 16.95 3.44 -24.82
C TYR A 344 16.74 4.61 -25.79
N ARG A 345 16.96 4.35 -27.08
CA ARG A 345 16.69 5.31 -28.14
C ARG A 345 16.07 4.62 -29.35
N LYS A 346 14.99 5.18 -29.86
CA LYS A 346 14.37 4.80 -31.14
C LYS A 346 14.81 5.77 -32.24
N LYS A 347 15.21 5.25 -33.40
CA LYS A 347 15.51 6.06 -34.60
C LYS A 347 14.84 5.43 -35.82
N SER A 348 14.19 6.25 -36.64
CA SER A 348 13.74 5.82 -37.97
C SER A 348 14.93 5.90 -38.93
N GLN A 349 15.20 4.84 -39.67
CA GLN A 349 16.26 4.76 -40.66
C GLN A 349 15.66 4.40 -42.02
N LYS A 350 16.07 5.10 -43.07
CA LYS A 350 15.84 4.64 -44.44
C LYS A 350 16.90 3.58 -44.74
N GLY A 351 16.47 2.32 -44.86
CA GLY A 351 17.35 1.24 -45.31
C GLY A 351 17.55 1.27 -46.83
N LEU A 352 18.18 0.22 -47.38
CA LEU A 352 18.27 -0.02 -48.83
C LEU A 352 16.91 -0.34 -49.48
N GLY A 353 15.88 -0.67 -48.69
CA GLY A 353 14.50 -0.89 -49.14
C GLY A 353 13.63 0.37 -49.14
N LYS A 354 12.58 0.39 -49.96
CA LYS A 354 11.68 1.57 -50.17
C LYS A 354 10.93 2.05 -48.91
N THR A 355 10.85 1.25 -47.85
CA THR A 355 10.10 1.59 -46.61
C THR A 355 11.03 1.90 -45.43
N PRO A 356 10.80 2.98 -44.65
CA PRO A 356 11.58 3.29 -43.46
C PRO A 356 11.45 2.19 -42.40
N SER A 357 12.58 1.75 -41.83
CA SER A 357 12.61 0.78 -40.72
C SER A 357 12.94 1.49 -39.40
N THR A 358 12.34 1.02 -38.32
CA THR A 358 12.68 1.50 -36.97
C THR A 358 13.83 0.68 -36.41
N MET A 359 14.87 1.38 -35.95
CA MET A 359 15.98 0.80 -35.18
C MET A 359 15.90 1.23 -33.72
N TYR A 360 16.13 0.27 -32.83
CA TYR A 360 16.17 0.43 -31.39
C TYR A 360 17.60 0.29 -30.90
N TYR A 361 18.08 1.28 -30.15
CA TYR A 361 19.42 1.33 -29.60
C TYR A 361 19.37 1.24 -28.09
N VAL A 362 20.07 0.26 -27.52
CA VAL A 362 20.26 0.12 -26.07
C VAL A 362 21.71 0.46 -25.75
N THR A 363 21.93 1.51 -24.95
CA THR A 363 23.29 2.00 -24.65
C THR A 363 23.58 1.97 -23.15
N VAL A 364 24.70 1.36 -22.79
CA VAL A 364 25.32 1.38 -21.45
C VAL A 364 26.50 2.35 -21.49
N TYR A 365 26.73 3.10 -20.42
CA TYR A 365 27.73 4.17 -20.37
C TYR A 365 28.72 3.99 -19.22
N GLY A 366 29.96 4.42 -19.44
CA GLY A 366 30.97 4.57 -18.39
C GLY A 366 31.27 3.26 -17.69
N ASP A 367 31.50 3.35 -16.37
CA ASP A 367 31.97 2.23 -15.55
C ASP A 367 30.93 1.11 -15.39
N ASP A 368 29.66 1.34 -15.72
CA ASP A 368 28.62 0.30 -15.71
C ASP A 368 28.91 -0.82 -16.72
N ILE A 369 29.74 -0.56 -17.74
CA ILE A 369 30.21 -1.57 -18.71
C ILE A 369 31.04 -2.65 -18.02
N ASN A 370 31.74 -2.32 -16.92
CA ASN A 370 32.65 -3.23 -16.23
C ASN A 370 31.93 -4.35 -15.45
N VAL A 371 30.59 -4.35 -15.44
CA VAL A 371 29.80 -5.50 -14.97
C VAL A 371 29.88 -6.67 -15.96
N SER A 372 30.20 -6.39 -17.23
CA SER A 372 30.46 -7.40 -18.25
C SER A 372 31.71 -8.22 -17.93
N ASN A 373 31.67 -9.52 -18.24
CA ASN A 373 32.84 -10.38 -18.16
C ASN A 373 33.73 -10.24 -19.41
N HIS A 374 33.23 -9.61 -20.47
CA HIS A 374 33.92 -9.51 -21.76
C HIS A 374 34.36 -8.08 -22.10
N PHE A 375 33.54 -7.08 -21.75
CA PHE A 375 33.79 -5.68 -22.06
C PHE A 375 34.27 -4.90 -20.83
N SER A 376 35.22 -3.99 -21.03
CA SER A 376 35.71 -3.09 -19.97
C SER A 376 35.96 -1.68 -20.48
N THR A 377 35.98 -0.71 -19.58
CA THR A 377 36.31 0.68 -19.91
C THR A 377 37.82 0.88 -20.05
N LYS A 378 38.24 1.59 -21.10
CA LYS A 378 39.67 1.83 -21.39
C LYS A 378 40.27 3.00 -20.62
N LYS A 379 39.44 3.98 -20.23
CA LYS A 379 39.86 5.18 -19.49
C LYS A 379 38.85 5.45 -18.37
N PRO A 380 39.27 5.83 -17.16
CA PRO A 380 38.34 6.32 -16.15
C PRO A 380 37.67 7.60 -16.67
N THR A 381 36.35 7.62 -16.63
CA THR A 381 35.57 8.72 -17.21
C THR A 381 35.83 10.04 -16.44
N LYS A 382 36.58 10.99 -17.04
CA LYS A 382 36.98 12.28 -16.42
C LYS A 382 35.78 13.14 -15.93
N ARG A 383 34.58 12.95 -16.51
CA ARG A 383 33.32 13.47 -15.96
C ARG A 383 32.91 12.62 -14.75
N ARG A 384 33.49 12.92 -13.59
CA ARG A 384 33.15 12.42 -12.24
C ARG A 384 31.80 11.68 -12.20
N LYS A 385 31.86 10.34 -12.09
CA LYS A 385 30.76 9.37 -11.87
C LYS A 385 29.46 9.75 -12.56
N TYR A 386 29.08 9.02 -13.62
CA TYR A 386 27.73 9.02 -14.23
C TYR A 386 26.62 8.54 -13.26
N ASN A 387 26.73 8.80 -11.96
CA ASN A 387 25.66 8.65 -11.01
C ASN A 387 24.66 9.79 -11.23
N ILE A 388 23.78 9.61 -12.22
CA ILE A 388 22.70 10.56 -12.53
C ILE A 388 21.86 10.89 -11.30
N ASN A 389 21.64 9.93 -10.39
CA ASN A 389 20.95 10.19 -9.13
C ASN A 389 21.70 11.24 -8.32
N LEU A 390 23.00 11.10 -8.14
CA LEU A 390 23.78 12.08 -7.38
C LEU A 390 23.68 13.47 -8.00
N ARG A 391 23.89 13.56 -9.30
CA ARG A 391 23.84 14.84 -10.01
C ARG A 391 22.46 15.50 -9.93
N LEU A 392 21.41 14.69 -10.06
CA LEU A 392 20.03 15.15 -10.02
C LEU A 392 19.62 15.57 -8.60
N LEU A 393 19.92 14.74 -7.59
CA LEU A 393 19.61 15.02 -6.20
C LEU A 393 20.36 16.26 -5.69
N LEU A 394 21.63 16.44 -6.07
CA LEU A 394 22.37 17.68 -5.77
C LEU A 394 21.74 18.91 -6.42
N LYS A 395 21.30 18.77 -7.68
CA LYS A 395 20.59 19.85 -8.39
C LYS A 395 19.26 20.20 -7.69
N LEU A 396 18.53 19.21 -7.19
CA LEU A 396 17.31 19.44 -6.41
C LEU A 396 17.57 20.22 -5.12
N LEU A 397 18.71 19.97 -4.47
CA LEU A 397 19.13 20.67 -3.26
C LEU A 397 19.74 22.06 -3.52
N GLY A 398 19.84 22.50 -4.78
CA GLY A 398 20.47 23.78 -5.14
C GLY A 398 21.98 23.82 -4.89
N ILE A 399 22.63 22.66 -4.79
CA ILE A 399 24.08 22.57 -4.53
C ILE A 399 24.84 22.66 -5.86
N PRO A 400 25.83 23.56 -6.01
CA PRO A 400 26.69 23.63 -7.19
C PRO A 400 27.37 22.28 -7.46
N GLN A 401 27.39 21.83 -8.71
CA GLN A 401 27.83 20.48 -9.10
C GLN A 401 29.34 20.27 -8.99
N THR A 402 29.88 20.19 -7.77
CA THR A 402 31.25 19.69 -7.56
C THR A 402 31.34 18.74 -6.36
N GLN A 403 32.03 17.61 -6.55
CA GLN A 403 32.39 16.65 -5.49
C GLN A 403 33.07 17.34 -4.29
N HIS A 404 33.74 18.47 -4.53
CA HIS A 404 34.38 19.28 -3.50
C HIS A 404 33.37 19.88 -2.52
N THR A 405 32.22 20.39 -3.00
CA THR A 405 31.16 20.93 -2.13
C THR A 405 30.59 19.87 -1.20
N LEU A 406 30.39 18.65 -1.71
CA LEU A 406 29.97 17.51 -0.88
C LEU A 406 31.01 17.14 0.19
N ASN A 407 32.27 17.01 -0.21
CA ASN A 407 33.35 16.70 0.72
C ASN A 407 33.52 17.78 1.80
N TYR A 408 33.23 19.05 1.47
CA TYR A 408 33.25 20.15 2.44
C TYR A 408 32.06 20.06 3.40
N LEU A 409 30.83 19.92 2.88
CA LEU A 409 29.63 19.80 3.70
C LEU A 409 29.64 18.54 4.61
N GLU A 410 30.22 17.43 4.15
CA GLU A 410 30.41 16.24 4.98
C GLU A 410 31.32 16.50 6.19
N LYS A 411 32.43 17.23 5.97
CA LYS A 411 33.33 17.63 7.05
C LYS A 411 32.67 18.61 8.02
N LEU A 412 31.73 19.43 7.56
CA LEU A 412 30.97 20.33 8.43
C LEU A 412 29.92 19.61 9.29
N LYS A 413 29.62 18.33 9.03
CA LYS A 413 28.62 17.55 9.79
C LYS A 413 29.00 17.36 11.26
N SER A 414 30.30 17.31 11.58
CA SER A 414 30.80 17.07 12.94
C SER A 414 30.78 18.31 13.83
N LEU A 415 30.40 19.46 13.28
CA LEU A 415 30.39 20.73 13.98
C LEU A 415 29.02 20.97 14.62
N SER A 416 29.04 21.58 15.81
CA SER A 416 27.85 21.98 16.56
C SER A 416 27.35 23.35 16.11
N PHE A 417 26.03 23.53 16.12
CA PHE A 417 25.40 24.76 15.60
C PHE A 417 25.65 25.98 16.49
N ASP A 418 25.71 25.79 17.81
CA ASP A 418 25.82 26.88 18.80
C ASP A 418 27.27 27.16 19.22
N LYS A 419 28.26 26.61 18.48
CA LYS A 419 29.67 26.72 18.82
C LYS A 419 30.43 27.49 17.75
N GLU A 420 31.24 28.44 18.19
CA GLU A 420 32.17 29.16 17.33
C GLU A 420 33.46 28.36 17.09
N TYR A 421 33.97 28.42 15.86
CA TYR A 421 35.16 27.69 15.45
C TYR A 421 36.22 28.63 14.90
N SER A 422 37.45 28.50 15.42
CA SER A 422 38.58 29.30 14.95
C SER A 422 39.11 28.81 13.60
N ARG A 423 39.83 29.68 12.89
CA ARG A 423 40.53 29.31 11.64
C ARG A 423 41.46 28.09 11.79
N LYS A 424 42.19 28.00 12.91
CA LYS A 424 43.05 26.85 13.25
C LYS A 424 42.27 25.54 13.35
N TYR A 425 41.00 25.58 13.75
CA TYR A 425 40.13 24.40 13.76
C TYR A 425 39.87 23.89 12.34
N PHE A 426 39.56 24.78 11.39
CA PHE A 426 39.33 24.40 10.00
C PHE A 426 40.59 23.90 9.29
N GLU A 427 41.77 24.38 9.68
CA GLU A 427 43.07 23.84 9.22
C GLU A 427 43.24 22.36 9.60
N ARG A 428 42.85 22.00 10.82
CA ARG A 428 42.81 20.59 11.27
C ARG A 428 41.71 19.80 10.54
N LEU A 429 40.49 20.33 10.47
CA LEU A 429 39.34 19.67 9.84
C LEU A 429 39.57 19.33 8.37
N PHE A 430 40.17 20.26 7.61
CA PHE A 430 40.47 20.09 6.20
C PHE A 430 41.84 19.47 5.91
N ASN A 431 42.64 19.22 6.96
CA ASN A 431 44.01 18.72 6.90
C ASN A 431 44.89 19.53 5.92
N THR A 432 44.91 20.85 6.05
CA THR A 432 45.75 21.74 5.23
C THR A 432 46.00 23.07 5.93
N LYS A 433 47.19 23.66 5.76
CA LYS A 433 47.50 25.02 6.23
C LYS A 433 46.95 26.12 5.30
N LYS A 434 46.59 25.79 4.05
CA LYS A 434 46.03 26.73 3.05
C LYS A 434 44.50 26.66 3.01
N VAL A 435 43.82 27.00 4.10
CA VAL A 435 42.34 26.91 4.20
C VAL A 435 41.61 28.12 3.61
N GLY A 436 42.28 29.25 3.39
CA GLY A 436 41.66 30.52 2.97
C GLY A 436 40.64 30.39 1.82
N TYR A 437 41.00 29.72 0.72
CA TYR A 437 40.09 29.49 -0.41
C TYR A 437 38.86 28.63 -0.06
N LYS A 438 39.01 27.67 0.87
CA LYS A 438 37.91 26.81 1.32
C LYS A 438 36.95 27.57 2.24
N LEU A 439 37.48 28.39 3.16
CA LEU A 439 36.65 29.24 4.02
C LEU A 439 35.93 30.31 3.20
N LYS A 440 36.62 30.96 2.26
CA LYS A 440 36.01 31.89 1.31
C LYS A 440 34.86 31.24 0.54
N PHE A 441 35.06 30.06 -0.02
CA PHE A 441 33.97 29.30 -0.67
C PHE A 441 32.78 29.03 0.25
N LEU A 442 33.03 28.69 1.53
CA LEU A 442 31.97 28.41 2.50
C LEU A 442 31.22 29.68 2.93
N LEU A 443 31.90 30.82 3.04
CA LEU A 443 31.30 32.12 3.32
C LEU A 443 30.49 32.64 2.11
N ASP A 444 31.06 32.61 0.91
CA ASP A 444 30.43 33.07 -0.34
C ASP A 444 29.11 32.34 -0.65
N ASN A 445 28.95 31.11 -0.15
CA ASN A 445 27.74 30.30 -0.33
C ASN A 445 26.79 30.31 0.88
N ASN A 446 27.05 31.16 1.88
CA ASN A 446 26.32 31.26 3.15
C ASN A 446 26.27 29.94 3.94
N TYR A 447 27.34 29.15 3.90
CA TYR A 447 27.45 27.94 4.71
C TYR A 447 28.03 28.23 6.11
N LEU A 448 28.85 29.27 6.21
CA LEU A 448 29.38 29.82 7.45
C LEU A 448 29.07 31.32 7.50
N VAL A 449 29.12 31.89 8.71
CA VAL A 449 29.15 33.33 8.96
C VAL A 449 30.35 33.63 9.84
N GLU A 450 31.07 34.70 9.53
CA GLU A 450 32.18 35.21 10.34
C GLU A 450 31.63 36.11 11.45
N THR A 451 32.07 35.91 12.68
CA THR A 451 31.64 36.67 13.86
C THR A 451 32.60 37.84 14.12
N ALA A 452 32.21 38.76 15.00
CA ALA A 452 33.04 39.89 15.41
C ALA A 452 34.40 39.49 16.03
N ASN A 453 34.55 38.24 16.47
CA ASN A 453 35.75 37.72 17.12
C ASN A 453 36.71 36.99 16.17
N ASN A 454 36.59 37.16 14.84
CA ASN A 454 37.35 36.40 13.83
C ASN A 454 37.17 34.87 13.95
N THR A 455 36.00 34.42 14.42
CA THR A 455 35.60 33.00 14.48
C THR A 455 34.47 32.75 13.48
N TYR A 456 34.20 31.48 13.15
CA TYR A 456 33.16 31.10 12.20
C TYR A 456 32.05 30.29 12.86
N LEU A 457 30.81 30.61 12.52
CA LEU A 457 29.59 29.95 12.99
C LEU A 457 28.84 29.32 11.83
N ILE A 458 28.13 28.21 12.09
CA ILE A 458 27.39 27.46 11.08
C ILE A 458 26.02 28.05 10.86
N THR A 459 25.65 28.24 9.59
CA THR A 459 24.32 28.78 9.26
C THR A 459 23.20 27.74 9.38
N GLN A 460 21.96 28.20 9.60
CA GLN A 460 20.78 27.31 9.56
C GLN A 460 20.66 26.57 8.22
N LYS A 461 21.09 27.21 7.12
CA LYS A 461 21.16 26.62 5.77
C LYS A 461 22.05 25.37 5.77
N THR A 462 23.24 25.44 6.36
CA THR A 462 24.16 24.30 6.48
C THR A 462 23.60 23.19 7.36
N LYS A 463 22.95 23.53 8.49
CA LYS A 463 22.29 22.54 9.35
C LYS A 463 21.22 21.74 8.60
N ARG A 464 20.36 22.43 7.84
CA ARG A 464 19.33 21.81 7.00
C ARG A 464 19.94 20.93 5.90
N LEU A 465 20.98 21.42 5.22
CA LEU A 465 21.69 20.68 4.19
C LEU A 465 22.38 19.43 4.75
N CYS A 466 23.03 19.50 5.90
CA CYS A 466 23.65 18.35 6.55
C CYS A 466 22.63 17.24 6.88
N TYR A 467 21.42 17.60 7.30
CA TYR A 467 20.33 16.64 7.48
C TYR A 467 19.85 16.04 6.14
N GLN A 468 19.67 16.86 5.12
CA GLN A 468 19.29 16.40 3.77
C GLN A 468 20.39 15.53 3.13
N LEU A 469 21.67 15.78 3.42
CA LEU A 469 22.79 14.98 2.93
C LEU A 469 22.81 13.57 3.50
N GLN A 470 22.39 13.38 4.76
CA GLN A 470 22.22 12.03 5.33
C GLN A 470 21.16 11.23 4.54
N LYS A 471 20.02 11.86 4.23
CA LYS A 471 18.98 11.23 3.39
C LYS A 471 19.46 10.97 1.97
N LEU A 472 20.20 11.92 1.40
CA LEU A 472 20.78 11.77 0.07
C LEU A 472 21.70 10.54 -0.01
N LYS A 473 22.52 10.27 1.02
CA LYS A 473 23.31 9.03 1.08
C LYS A 473 22.45 7.78 1.03
N ILE A 474 21.40 7.71 1.84
CA ILE A 474 20.44 6.59 1.84
C ILE A 474 19.84 6.40 0.44
N LEU A 475 19.41 7.48 -0.22
CA LEU A 475 18.86 7.42 -1.58
C LEU A 475 19.90 7.01 -2.63
N LEU A 476 21.18 7.33 -2.47
CA LEU A 476 22.23 6.91 -3.41
C LEU A 476 22.60 5.43 -3.26
N GLU A 477 22.53 4.91 -2.04
CA GLU A 477 22.77 3.50 -1.70
C GLU A 477 21.53 2.61 -1.96
N SER A 478 20.37 3.24 -2.14
CA SER A 478 19.11 2.58 -2.44
C SER A 478 19.06 1.90 -3.81
N ASP A 479 18.00 1.13 -4.03
CA ASP A 479 17.72 0.47 -5.31
C ASP A 479 16.97 1.40 -6.27
N PHE A 480 16.90 2.71 -5.99
CA PHE A 480 16.10 3.67 -6.74
C PHE A 480 16.94 4.43 -7.77
N ILE A 481 16.34 4.72 -8.91
CA ILE A 481 16.84 5.71 -9.86
C ILE A 481 15.77 6.77 -10.12
N PHE A 482 16.20 8.02 -10.11
CA PHE A 482 15.39 9.21 -10.31
C PHE A 482 15.59 9.68 -11.74
N LEU A 483 14.53 9.63 -12.53
CA LEU A 483 14.60 9.88 -13.96
C LEU A 483 13.74 11.07 -14.35
N PRO A 484 14.35 12.14 -14.89
CA PRO A 484 13.59 13.26 -15.42
C PRO A 484 12.72 12.83 -16.60
N ILE A 485 11.51 13.38 -16.66
CA ILE A 485 10.59 13.23 -17.78
C ILE A 485 11.10 14.07 -18.95
N LYS A 486 11.31 13.42 -20.09
CA LYS A 486 11.70 14.05 -21.35
C LYS A 486 10.49 14.51 -22.16
N ASN A 487 9.47 13.65 -22.27
CA ASN A 487 8.25 13.92 -23.03
C ASN A 487 7.03 13.28 -22.36
N ILE A 488 5.87 13.90 -22.51
CA ILE A 488 4.57 13.36 -22.12
C ILE A 488 3.66 13.50 -23.34
N GLU A 489 3.17 12.38 -23.84
CA GLU A 489 2.25 12.32 -24.98
C GLU A 489 0.89 11.85 -24.51
N VAL A 490 -0.17 12.57 -24.85
CA VAL A 490 -1.55 12.12 -24.62
C VAL A 490 -1.98 11.27 -25.82
N ILE A 491 -2.43 10.05 -25.55
CA ILE A 491 -2.92 9.11 -26.55
C ILE A 491 -4.41 8.93 -26.31
N ASN A 492 -5.23 9.31 -27.29
CA ASN A 492 -6.69 9.25 -27.18
C ASN A 492 -7.28 7.95 -27.76
N ASP A 493 -6.60 7.29 -28.70
CA ASP A 493 -7.13 6.11 -29.41
C ASP A 493 -6.25 4.85 -29.25
N GLY A 494 -6.81 3.68 -29.62
CA GLY A 494 -6.05 2.44 -29.81
C GLY A 494 -5.94 1.47 -28.62
N PHE A 495 -6.50 1.81 -27.45
CA PHE A 495 -6.51 0.92 -26.27
C PHE A 495 -7.92 0.76 -25.72
N GLU A 496 -8.50 -0.45 -25.79
CA GLU A 496 -9.84 -0.73 -25.26
C GLU A 496 -9.83 -1.02 -23.75
N TYR A 497 -8.75 -1.62 -23.23
CA TYR A 497 -8.63 -2.06 -21.84
C TYR A 497 -7.38 -1.50 -21.17
N VAL A 498 -7.49 -1.24 -19.86
CA VAL A 498 -6.39 -0.89 -18.95
C VAL A 498 -6.30 -1.95 -17.85
N TYR A 499 -5.10 -2.17 -17.35
CA TYR A 499 -4.79 -3.24 -16.40
C TYR A 499 -4.15 -2.65 -15.15
N ASP A 500 -4.44 -3.25 -14.00
CA ASP A 500 -3.84 -2.90 -12.72
C ASP A 500 -3.60 -4.17 -11.87
N LEU A 501 -2.75 -4.05 -10.86
CA LEU A 501 -2.32 -5.14 -9.99
C LEU A 501 -2.55 -4.78 -8.53
N SER A 502 -2.88 -5.77 -7.70
CA SER A 502 -2.91 -5.60 -6.25
C SER A 502 -1.81 -6.42 -5.57
N VAL A 503 -0.86 -5.72 -4.95
CA VAL A 503 0.27 -6.22 -4.17
C VAL A 503 0.11 -5.74 -2.72
N PRO A 504 -0.47 -6.58 -1.84
CA PRO A 504 -0.74 -6.21 -0.44
C PRO A 504 0.55 -5.83 0.32
N GLY A 505 0.44 -4.84 1.21
CA GLY A 505 1.54 -4.36 2.07
C GLY A 505 2.55 -3.42 1.39
N TYR A 506 2.63 -3.41 0.06
CA TYR A 506 3.54 -2.55 -0.70
C TYR A 506 2.81 -1.51 -1.55
N GLU A 507 1.65 -1.89 -2.10
CA GLU A 507 0.79 -1.01 -2.90
C GLU A 507 1.48 -0.41 -4.15
N ASN A 508 2.51 -1.10 -4.67
CA ASN A 508 3.22 -0.69 -5.88
C ASN A 508 3.77 -1.87 -6.67
N PHE A 509 4.09 -1.62 -7.95
CA PHE A 509 4.76 -2.57 -8.84
C PHE A 509 5.61 -1.82 -9.88
N VAL A 510 6.40 -2.56 -10.67
CA VAL A 510 7.15 -2.00 -11.80
C VAL A 510 6.46 -2.37 -13.12
N GLY A 511 6.20 -1.36 -13.96
CA GLY A 511 5.61 -1.53 -15.28
C GLY A 511 6.26 -0.66 -16.35
N GLY A 512 5.79 -0.79 -17.59
CA GLY A 512 6.28 -0.01 -18.73
C GLY A 512 7.55 -0.54 -19.37
N SER A 513 7.90 0.03 -20.53
CA SER A 513 9.13 -0.30 -21.26
C SER A 513 10.33 0.31 -20.57
N GLY A 514 11.25 -0.55 -20.14
CA GLY A 514 12.44 -0.17 -19.41
C GLY A 514 12.24 0.01 -17.90
N ALA A 515 11.12 -0.41 -17.32
CA ALA A 515 10.83 -0.40 -15.88
C ALA A 515 10.63 0.99 -15.22
N VAL A 516 9.39 1.29 -14.84
CA VAL A 516 8.95 2.47 -14.09
C VAL A 516 8.06 2.05 -12.92
N ALA A 517 8.19 2.73 -11.78
CA ALA A 517 7.41 2.40 -10.59
C ALA A 517 5.98 2.97 -10.65
N CYS A 518 5.00 2.12 -10.37
CA CYS A 518 3.56 2.37 -10.48
C CYS A 518 2.88 2.08 -9.14
N HIS A 519 1.90 2.89 -8.74
CA HIS A 519 1.12 2.67 -7.53
C HIS A 519 -0.12 1.84 -7.86
N ASN A 520 -0.51 0.92 -6.97
CA ASN A 520 -1.77 0.16 -7.12
C ASN A 520 -2.97 1.08 -6.86
N SER A 521 -4.12 0.91 -7.48
CA SER A 521 -5.27 1.77 -7.12
C SER A 521 -5.67 1.62 -5.62
N ARG A 522 -5.71 2.73 -4.85
CA ARG A 522 -5.96 2.71 -3.38
C ARG A 522 -7.42 2.44 -3.00
N GLY A 523 -7.59 1.67 -1.91
CA GLY A 523 -8.82 1.57 -1.10
C GLY A 523 -8.70 0.45 -0.07
N GLN A 524 -8.63 0.76 1.22
CA GLN A 524 -8.32 -0.16 2.35
C GLN A 524 -9.36 -1.30 2.59
N GLN A 525 -10.36 -1.38 1.72
CA GLN A 525 -11.22 -2.52 1.35
C GLN A 525 -12.18 -2.07 0.23
N GLY A 526 -12.43 -0.75 0.09
CA GLY A 526 -13.08 -0.14 -1.08
C GLY A 526 -14.58 -0.42 -1.24
N ILE A 527 -15.23 -1.05 -0.26
CA ILE A 527 -16.61 -1.53 -0.37
C ILE A 527 -17.63 -0.40 -0.12
N GLY A 528 -17.35 0.57 0.76
CA GLY A 528 -18.35 1.51 1.29
C GLY A 528 -19.18 2.26 0.23
N ILE A 529 -18.58 3.26 -0.44
CA ILE A 529 -19.29 4.03 -1.48
C ILE A 529 -19.71 3.15 -2.67
N SER A 530 -18.94 2.10 -2.97
CA SER A 530 -19.23 1.15 -4.03
C SER A 530 -20.52 0.36 -3.77
N ALA A 531 -20.79 0.00 -2.50
CA ALA A 531 -22.01 -0.68 -2.09
C ALA A 531 -23.22 0.25 -2.14
N ALA A 532 -23.08 1.50 -1.69
CA ALA A 532 -24.14 2.50 -1.80
C ALA A 532 -24.51 2.78 -3.26
N ALA A 533 -23.50 2.95 -4.11
CA ALA A 533 -23.62 3.09 -5.56
C ALA A 533 -24.34 1.91 -6.23
N LEU A 534 -23.96 0.68 -5.85
CA LEU A 534 -24.56 -0.54 -6.40
C LEU A 534 -26.00 -0.71 -5.91
N TYR A 535 -26.29 -0.42 -4.65
CA TYR A 535 -27.65 -0.46 -4.10
C TYR A 535 -28.56 0.57 -4.78
N ALA A 536 -28.10 1.82 -4.95
CA ALA A 536 -28.80 2.87 -5.68
C ALA A 536 -29.20 2.40 -7.09
N GLN A 537 -28.23 1.86 -7.83
CA GLN A 537 -28.51 1.36 -9.16
C GLN A 537 -29.43 0.14 -9.19
N LEU A 538 -29.26 -0.81 -8.27
CA LEU A 538 -30.10 -2.02 -8.26
C LEU A 538 -31.56 -1.69 -7.94
N THR A 539 -31.79 -0.71 -7.09
CA THR A 539 -33.14 -0.31 -6.66
C THR A 539 -33.80 0.65 -7.65
N THR A 540 -33.14 1.74 -8.04
CA THR A 540 -33.76 2.78 -8.89
C THR A 540 -33.43 2.64 -10.38
N GLY A 541 -32.41 1.86 -10.73
CA GLY A 541 -31.91 1.75 -12.11
C GLY A 541 -31.23 3.02 -12.64
N LYS A 542 -31.14 4.10 -11.85
CA LYS A 542 -30.57 5.39 -12.28
C LYS A 542 -29.04 5.44 -12.10
N PRO A 543 -28.34 6.27 -12.89
CA PRO A 543 -26.93 6.51 -12.71
C PRO A 543 -26.66 7.39 -11.47
N ILE A 544 -25.48 7.21 -10.91
CA ILE A 544 -24.88 8.04 -9.86
C ILE A 544 -24.38 9.32 -10.51
N LYS A 545 -24.74 10.49 -9.97
CA LYS A 545 -24.28 11.78 -10.50
C LYS A 545 -23.15 12.30 -9.61
N ILE A 546 -22.04 12.72 -10.22
CA ILE A 546 -20.84 13.18 -9.50
C ILE A 546 -20.39 14.50 -10.10
N LEU A 547 -20.32 15.56 -9.30
CA LEU A 547 -19.78 16.85 -9.69
C LEU A 547 -18.53 17.14 -8.87
N SER A 548 -17.37 17.37 -9.49
CA SER A 548 -16.13 17.64 -8.73
C SER A 548 -15.22 18.68 -9.37
N ARG A 549 -14.59 19.49 -8.52
CA ARG A 549 -13.60 20.51 -8.90
C ARG A 549 -12.42 20.47 -7.94
N ILE A 550 -11.21 20.43 -8.48
CA ILE A 550 -9.97 20.26 -7.70
C ILE A 550 -9.54 21.60 -7.06
N SER A 551 -9.62 22.69 -7.81
CA SER A 551 -9.27 24.04 -7.36
C SER A 551 -9.86 25.09 -8.31
N PRO A 552 -9.80 26.40 -7.96
CA PRO A 552 -10.34 27.47 -8.80
C PRO A 552 -9.80 27.47 -10.24
N LYS A 553 -8.57 26.96 -10.43
CA LYS A 553 -7.88 26.91 -11.73
C LYS A 553 -8.39 25.80 -12.67
N HIS A 554 -9.20 24.88 -12.17
CA HIS A 554 -9.77 23.78 -12.96
C HIS A 554 -11.27 23.97 -13.13
N LYS A 555 -11.80 23.59 -14.29
CA LYS A 555 -13.26 23.46 -14.51
C LYS A 555 -13.81 22.33 -13.64
N ALA A 556 -15.09 22.41 -13.28
CA ALA A 556 -15.76 21.32 -12.59
C ALA A 556 -16.16 20.25 -13.61
N HIS A 557 -16.07 18.98 -13.23
CA HIS A 557 -16.47 17.84 -14.06
C HIS A 557 -17.72 17.19 -13.49
N TYR A 558 -18.73 17.01 -14.34
CA TYR A 558 -19.99 16.33 -14.07
C TYR A 558 -19.97 14.93 -14.72
N PHE A 559 -20.15 13.88 -13.92
CA PHE A 559 -20.19 12.50 -14.37
C PHE A 559 -21.54 11.86 -14.04
N GLU A 560 -22.05 11.04 -14.97
CA GLU A 560 -23.10 10.06 -14.68
C GLU A 560 -22.52 8.65 -14.76
N LEU A 561 -22.64 7.86 -13.70
CA LEU A 561 -21.95 6.58 -13.56
C LEU A 561 -22.91 5.44 -13.14
N LYS A 562 -22.85 4.32 -13.84
CA LYS A 562 -23.42 3.02 -13.45
C LYS A 562 -22.31 2.01 -13.15
N ILE A 563 -22.66 0.84 -12.63
CA ILE A 563 -21.84 -0.33 -12.32
C ILE A 563 -22.45 -1.53 -13.04
N ASP A 564 -21.77 -2.07 -14.05
CA ASP A 564 -22.08 -3.38 -14.62
C ASP A 564 -21.73 -4.46 -13.59
N THR A 565 -22.76 -5.04 -12.95
CA THR A 565 -22.59 -6.04 -11.90
C THR A 565 -22.06 -7.37 -12.42
N LYS A 566 -22.32 -7.73 -13.68
CA LYS A 566 -21.80 -8.97 -14.29
C LYS A 566 -20.30 -8.88 -14.56
N ARG A 567 -19.82 -7.71 -14.98
CA ARG A 567 -18.40 -7.47 -15.29
C ARG A 567 -17.61 -6.86 -14.14
N ASN A 568 -18.30 -6.41 -13.09
CA ASN A 568 -17.76 -5.61 -11.99
C ASN A 568 -16.91 -4.43 -12.52
N GLN A 569 -17.52 -3.67 -13.44
CA GLN A 569 -16.91 -2.49 -14.08
C GLN A 569 -17.90 -1.34 -14.01
N PRO A 570 -17.45 -0.09 -13.86
CA PRO A 570 -18.39 1.01 -13.93
C PRO A 570 -18.91 1.17 -15.39
N ILE A 571 -19.86 2.06 -15.68
CA ILE A 571 -20.26 2.52 -17.02
C ILE A 571 -20.41 4.03 -16.88
N VAL A 572 -19.63 4.84 -17.60
CA VAL A 572 -19.84 6.31 -17.59
C VAL A 572 -20.82 6.61 -18.70
N LEU A 573 -21.95 7.23 -18.36
CA LEU A 573 -22.98 7.64 -19.31
C LEU A 573 -22.74 9.07 -19.80
N LYS A 574 -22.20 9.94 -18.94
CA LYS A 574 -21.98 11.37 -19.21
C LYS A 574 -20.70 11.85 -18.51
N ASP A 575 -19.94 12.73 -19.16
CA ASP A 575 -18.72 13.38 -18.65
C ASP A 575 -18.61 14.78 -19.28
N ASP A 576 -19.11 15.79 -18.58
CA ASP A 576 -19.17 17.17 -19.06
C ASP A 576 -18.38 18.12 -18.15
N ALA A 577 -17.71 19.10 -18.75
CA ALA A 577 -17.13 20.20 -18.01
C ALA A 577 -18.20 21.28 -17.77
N VAL A 578 -18.60 21.47 -16.52
CA VAL A 578 -19.62 22.44 -16.11
C VAL A 578 -19.01 23.56 -15.26
N GLU A 579 -19.67 24.70 -15.24
CA GLU A 579 -19.33 25.76 -14.28
C GLU A 579 -19.92 25.40 -12.91
N TRP A 580 -19.12 25.59 -11.86
CA TRP A 580 -19.56 25.37 -10.49
C TRP A 580 -19.06 26.54 -9.64
N LYS A 581 -19.99 27.21 -8.94
CA LYS A 581 -19.70 28.41 -8.15
C LYS A 581 -18.62 28.18 -7.08
N LYS A 582 -18.49 26.95 -6.56
CA LYS A 582 -17.50 26.61 -5.50
C LYS A 582 -16.07 26.52 -6.03
N GLU A 583 -15.11 26.98 -5.22
CA GLU A 583 -13.67 26.97 -5.54
C GLU A 583 -13.09 25.55 -5.67
N HIS A 584 -13.50 24.62 -4.81
CA HIS A 584 -13.10 23.22 -4.84
C HIS A 584 -14.13 22.33 -4.12
N GLY A 585 -14.15 21.04 -4.44
CA GLY A 585 -14.97 20.04 -3.76
C GLY A 585 -15.46 18.88 -4.62
N THR A 586 -16.30 18.04 -4.04
CA THR A 586 -16.97 16.92 -4.71
C THR A 586 -18.39 16.78 -4.16
N ARG A 587 -19.39 16.78 -5.04
CA ARG A 587 -20.80 16.48 -4.80
C ARG A 587 -21.13 15.13 -5.42
N ILE A 588 -21.81 14.27 -4.67
CA ILE A 588 -22.25 12.94 -5.11
C ILE A 588 -23.75 12.86 -4.86
N GLU A 589 -24.50 12.44 -5.87
CA GLU A 589 -25.94 12.23 -5.78
C GLU A 589 -26.26 10.78 -6.12
N LEU A 590 -27.10 10.18 -5.28
CA LEU A 590 -27.51 8.78 -5.36
C LEU A 590 -29.03 8.72 -5.22
N ASP A 591 -29.70 8.23 -6.25
CA ASP A 591 -31.12 7.91 -6.17
C ASP A 591 -31.25 6.48 -5.62
N ILE A 592 -31.72 6.37 -4.37
CA ILE A 592 -31.91 5.10 -3.67
C ILE A 592 -33.39 4.88 -3.35
N GLU A 593 -33.84 3.63 -3.40
CA GLU A 593 -35.11 3.25 -2.78
C GLU A 593 -34.86 2.96 -1.28
N GLY A 594 -35.54 3.70 -0.42
CA GLY A 594 -35.39 3.58 1.02
C GLY A 594 -36.49 4.30 1.77
N ILE A 595 -36.66 3.94 3.04
CA ILE A 595 -37.65 4.54 3.92
C ILE A 595 -36.92 5.48 4.88
N TYR A 596 -37.32 6.75 4.90
CA TYR A 596 -36.83 7.70 5.87
C TYR A 596 -37.52 7.47 7.22
N GLN A 597 -36.77 6.93 8.18
CA GLN A 597 -37.25 6.67 9.53
C GLN A 597 -36.74 7.76 10.49
N LYS A 598 -37.61 8.28 11.35
CA LYS A 598 -37.23 9.16 12.47
C LYS A 598 -36.96 8.33 13.73
N GLY A 599 -36.20 8.87 14.68
CA GLY A 599 -35.88 8.23 15.97
C GLY A 599 -34.39 8.12 16.26
N LEU A 600 -34.01 7.34 17.28
CA LEU A 600 -32.61 7.21 17.71
C LEU A 600 -31.73 6.45 16.70
N GLN A 601 -32.34 5.57 15.90
CA GLN A 601 -31.68 4.81 14.83
C GLN A 601 -31.97 5.42 13.45
N SER A 602 -32.03 6.76 13.36
CA SER A 602 -32.26 7.48 12.11
C SER A 602 -30.98 8.07 11.51
N VAL A 603 -31.09 8.50 10.26
CA VAL A 603 -30.07 9.33 9.58
C VAL A 603 -29.85 10.64 10.34
N ASP A 604 -30.91 11.28 10.85
CA ASP A 604 -30.79 12.53 11.60
C ASP A 604 -29.95 12.34 12.87
N SER A 605 -30.19 11.23 13.58
CA SER A 605 -29.42 10.86 14.76
C SER A 605 -27.96 10.59 14.39
N TYR A 606 -27.69 9.92 13.27
CA TYR A 606 -26.32 9.69 12.77
C TYR A 606 -25.59 11.00 12.50
N ILE A 607 -26.23 11.95 11.80
CA ILE A 607 -25.64 13.24 11.45
C ILE A 607 -25.41 14.08 12.71
N LYS A 608 -26.40 14.16 13.61
CA LYS A 608 -26.27 14.85 14.90
C LYS A 608 -25.11 14.29 15.73
N GLN A 609 -25.02 12.97 15.85
CA GLN A 609 -23.92 12.31 16.57
C GLN A 609 -22.56 12.51 15.88
N THR A 610 -22.54 12.59 14.54
CA THR A 610 -21.33 12.89 13.78
C THR A 610 -20.83 14.31 14.04
N ALA A 611 -21.74 15.28 14.20
CA ALA A 611 -21.39 16.65 14.58
C ALA A 611 -20.77 16.70 16.00
N ILE A 612 -21.33 15.95 16.96
CA ILE A 612 -20.82 15.88 18.35
C ILE A 612 -19.37 15.36 18.39
N VAL A 613 -19.07 14.33 17.60
CA VAL A 613 -17.76 13.64 17.64
C VAL A 613 -16.70 14.33 16.75
N ASN A 614 -17.12 15.20 15.83
CA ASN A 614 -16.26 15.94 14.92
C ASN A 614 -16.46 17.47 15.04
N PRO A 615 -15.97 18.08 16.14
CA PRO A 615 -16.16 19.52 16.45
C PRO A 615 -15.57 20.50 15.43
N HIS A 616 -14.78 20.02 14.48
CA HIS A 616 -14.09 20.82 13.48
C HIS A 616 -14.83 20.91 12.15
N LEU A 617 -15.99 20.23 12.05
CA LEU A 617 -16.80 20.20 10.85
C LEU A 617 -18.00 21.13 10.99
N THR A 618 -18.43 21.67 9.86
CA THR A 618 -19.74 22.30 9.71
C THR A 618 -20.57 21.41 8.80
N ILE A 619 -21.72 20.95 9.29
CA ILE A 619 -22.59 20.03 8.57
C ILE A 619 -23.92 20.73 8.31
N ILE A 620 -24.28 20.87 7.04
CA ILE A 620 -25.60 21.34 6.60
C ILE A 620 -26.32 20.10 6.09
N TYR A 621 -27.45 19.78 6.71
CA TYR A 621 -28.23 18.59 6.41
C TYR A 621 -29.67 18.97 6.16
N THR A 622 -30.15 18.71 4.94
CA THR A 622 -31.56 18.87 4.58
C THR A 622 -32.16 17.47 4.46
N ASN A 623 -33.21 17.21 5.23
CA ASN A 623 -33.87 15.91 5.20
C ASN A 623 -34.91 15.82 4.06
N PRO A 624 -35.50 14.64 3.80
CA PRO A 624 -36.53 14.48 2.77
C PRO A 624 -37.83 15.27 3.00
N LEU A 625 -38.05 15.81 4.20
CA LEU A 625 -39.19 16.68 4.54
C LEU A 625 -38.87 18.16 4.33
N ALA A 626 -37.73 18.47 3.69
CA ALA A 626 -37.20 19.82 3.49
C ALA A 626 -36.88 20.59 4.79
N GLU A 627 -36.73 19.89 5.91
CA GLU A 627 -36.23 20.47 7.17
C GLU A 627 -34.70 20.58 7.08
N GLN A 628 -34.16 21.80 7.20
CA GLN A 628 -32.72 22.07 7.17
C GLN A 628 -32.16 22.19 8.59
N PHE A 629 -31.10 21.43 8.86
CA PHE A 629 -30.34 21.44 10.11
C PHE A 629 -28.91 21.91 9.84
N ILE A 630 -28.45 22.91 10.60
CA ILE A 630 -27.10 23.45 10.47
C ILE A 630 -26.34 23.19 11.77
N PHE A 631 -25.38 22.28 11.69
CA PHE A 631 -24.46 21.97 12.78
C PHE A 631 -23.14 22.71 12.54
N THR A 632 -22.99 23.91 13.11
CA THR A 632 -21.76 24.70 12.93
C THR A 632 -20.56 24.07 13.63
N ARG A 633 -19.34 24.45 13.24
CA ARG A 633 -18.13 23.97 13.93
C ARG A 633 -17.97 24.63 15.29
N VAL A 634 -17.25 23.95 16.19
CA VAL A 634 -16.88 24.40 17.54
C VAL A 634 -15.40 24.75 17.64
N SER A 635 -14.56 24.21 16.74
CA SER A 635 -13.11 24.43 16.75
C SER A 635 -12.52 24.45 15.34
N ASP A 636 -11.72 25.46 15.00
CA ASP A 636 -10.95 25.48 13.75
C ASP A 636 -9.68 24.62 13.79
N LYS A 637 -9.30 24.15 14.98
CA LYS A 637 -8.13 23.29 15.13
C LYS A 637 -8.42 21.90 14.58
N LEU A 638 -7.74 21.56 13.48
CA LEU A 638 -7.80 20.23 12.89
C LEU A 638 -7.18 19.17 13.83
N PRO A 639 -7.72 17.94 13.84
CA PRO A 639 -7.12 16.81 14.54
C PRO A 639 -5.70 16.52 14.06
N LYS A 640 -4.83 16.07 14.96
CA LYS A 640 -3.48 15.63 14.58
C LYS A 640 -3.57 14.35 13.75
N GLU A 641 -2.82 14.30 12.65
CA GLU A 641 -2.71 13.09 11.83
C GLU A 641 -2.06 11.96 12.64
N PRO A 642 -2.68 10.76 12.70
CA PRO A 642 -2.12 9.62 13.42
C PRO A 642 -0.85 9.11 12.72
N LYS A 643 0.16 8.71 13.50
CA LYS A 643 1.38 8.09 12.96
C LYS A 643 1.27 6.57 12.95
N GLU A 644 1.72 5.94 11.88
CA GLU A 644 1.83 4.48 11.79
C GLU A 644 2.85 3.96 12.83
N ILE A 645 2.49 2.90 13.54
CA ILE A 645 3.36 2.23 14.53
C ILE A 645 3.53 0.75 14.19
N LYS A 646 4.65 0.18 14.65
CA LYS A 646 4.87 -1.29 14.62
C LYS A 646 3.90 -1.99 15.58
N PRO A 647 3.56 -3.26 15.33
CA PRO A 647 2.72 -4.01 16.25
C PRO A 647 3.39 -4.14 17.62
N HIS A 648 2.57 -4.14 18.67
CA HIS A 648 3.03 -4.44 20.02
C HIS A 648 3.05 -5.97 20.25
N PRO A 649 4.04 -6.53 20.97
CA PRO A 649 4.17 -7.99 21.12
C PRO A 649 2.93 -8.67 21.72
N HIS A 650 2.32 -8.09 22.75
CA HIS A 650 1.09 -8.63 23.37
C HIS A 650 -0.14 -8.70 22.44
N GLY A 651 -0.03 -8.16 21.21
CA GLY A 651 -1.16 -8.07 20.29
C GLY A 651 -1.09 -8.87 19.02
N VAL A 652 0.03 -9.55 18.84
CA VAL A 652 0.21 -10.39 17.67
C VAL A 652 -0.31 -11.78 18.02
N GLU A 653 -1.33 -12.23 17.31
CA GLU A 653 -1.84 -13.60 17.41
C GLU A 653 -0.82 -14.60 16.87
N LEU A 654 -0.87 -15.86 17.31
CA LEU A 654 0.10 -16.89 16.96
C LEU A 654 0.28 -17.03 15.44
N GLY A 655 -0.80 -17.00 14.65
CA GLY A 655 -0.72 -17.09 13.20
C GLY A 655 0.03 -15.90 12.56
N ARG A 656 -0.21 -14.69 13.06
CA ARG A 656 0.52 -13.49 12.61
C ARG A 656 1.98 -13.52 13.07
N LEU A 657 2.25 -14.03 14.28
CA LEU A 657 3.61 -14.19 14.79
C LEU A 657 4.42 -15.16 13.92
N LEU A 658 3.83 -16.28 13.51
CA LEU A 658 4.43 -17.24 12.58
C LEU A 658 4.75 -16.59 11.23
N GLY A 659 3.81 -15.83 10.66
CA GLY A 659 4.05 -15.06 9.43
C GLY A 659 5.23 -14.08 9.60
N MET A 660 5.26 -13.33 10.71
CA MET A 660 6.33 -12.39 11.02
C MET A 660 7.70 -13.08 11.20
N LEU A 661 7.75 -14.25 11.82
CA LEU A 661 8.97 -15.04 12.00
C LEU A 661 9.56 -15.51 10.66
N HIS A 662 8.72 -15.88 9.69
CA HIS A 662 9.17 -16.25 8.35
C HIS A 662 9.58 -15.05 7.48
N GLU A 663 8.90 -13.92 7.63
CA GLU A 663 9.14 -12.72 6.82
C GLU A 663 10.32 -11.86 7.28
N THR A 664 10.66 -11.92 8.58
CA THR A 664 11.67 -11.03 9.17
C THR A 664 13.05 -11.20 8.53
N LYS A 665 13.83 -10.12 8.52
CA LYS A 665 15.24 -10.10 8.08
C LYS A 665 16.23 -10.28 9.23
N ALA A 666 15.75 -10.34 10.48
CA ALA A 666 16.62 -10.54 11.63
C ALA A 666 17.22 -11.95 11.63
N ARG A 667 18.53 -12.05 11.92
CA ARG A 667 19.25 -13.34 12.01
C ARG A 667 19.15 -13.99 13.39
N THR A 668 18.76 -13.22 14.39
CA THR A 668 18.64 -13.66 15.78
C THR A 668 17.25 -13.33 16.31
N LEU A 669 16.79 -14.14 17.27
CA LEU A 669 15.48 -13.97 17.91
C LEU A 669 15.38 -12.63 18.65
N VAL A 670 16.47 -12.19 19.29
CA VAL A 670 16.56 -10.85 19.88
C VAL A 670 16.43 -9.76 18.82
N GLY A 671 17.12 -9.91 17.69
CA GLY A 671 17.04 -8.97 16.58
C GLY A 671 15.63 -8.89 15.98
N PHE A 672 14.90 -10.00 15.93
CA PHE A 672 13.51 -10.04 15.48
C PHE A 672 12.61 -9.25 16.42
N LEU A 673 12.69 -9.57 17.72
CA LEU A 673 11.87 -8.93 18.75
C LEU A 673 12.09 -7.41 18.80
N MET A 674 13.33 -6.93 18.66
CA MET A 674 13.64 -5.49 18.64
C MET A 674 13.20 -4.77 17.36
N ASN A 675 13.31 -5.43 16.20
CA ASN A 675 13.08 -4.78 14.92
C ASN A 675 11.62 -4.83 14.46
N GLU A 676 10.88 -5.89 14.76
CA GLU A 676 9.52 -6.05 14.26
C GLU A 676 8.46 -5.49 15.21
N PHE A 677 8.79 -5.35 16.50
CA PHE A 677 7.85 -4.88 17.51
C PHE A 677 8.21 -3.49 18.06
N CYS A 678 7.19 -2.73 18.45
CA CYS A 678 7.42 -1.50 19.20
C CYS A 678 7.73 -1.82 20.68
N ARG A 679 8.50 -0.94 21.34
CA ARG A 679 8.77 -0.99 22.79
C ARG A 679 9.50 -2.24 23.30
N VAL A 680 10.21 -2.94 22.42
CA VAL A 680 11.09 -4.05 22.80
C VAL A 680 12.56 -3.64 22.66
N GLY A 681 13.23 -3.48 23.80
CA GLY A 681 14.68 -3.27 23.85
C GLY A 681 15.47 -4.58 23.88
N ALA A 682 16.80 -4.49 23.88
CA ALA A 682 17.67 -5.68 23.90
C ALA A 682 17.51 -6.51 25.18
N GLU A 683 17.37 -5.85 26.33
CA GLU A 683 17.18 -6.51 27.63
C GLU A 683 15.83 -7.22 27.71
N THR A 684 14.75 -6.52 27.33
CA THR A 684 13.40 -7.08 27.26
C THR A 684 13.30 -8.24 26.26
N ALA A 685 13.99 -8.15 25.12
CA ALA A 685 14.04 -9.24 24.15
C ALA A 685 14.73 -10.49 24.72
N LYS A 686 15.83 -10.31 25.47
CA LYS A 686 16.49 -11.42 26.17
C LYS A 686 15.60 -12.03 27.26
N GLU A 687 14.85 -11.20 27.97
CA GLU A 687 13.88 -11.64 28.97
C GLU A 687 12.74 -12.45 28.35
N ILE A 688 12.19 -12.02 27.21
CA ILE A 688 11.21 -12.80 26.42
C ILE A 688 11.78 -14.16 26.03
N CYS A 689 13.03 -14.19 25.52
CA CYS A 689 13.68 -15.44 25.13
C CYS A 689 13.87 -16.38 26.34
N LYS A 690 14.26 -15.83 27.50
CA LYS A 690 14.40 -16.58 28.76
C LYS A 690 13.06 -17.18 29.21
N ASN A 691 11.98 -16.39 29.19
CA ASN A 691 10.63 -16.84 29.56
C ASN A 691 10.06 -17.87 28.57
N ALA A 692 10.50 -17.83 27.32
CA ALA A 692 10.15 -18.80 26.29
C ALA A 692 11.03 -20.06 26.29
N ALA A 693 12.10 -20.10 27.09
CA ALA A 693 13.15 -21.13 27.05
C ALA A 693 13.75 -21.31 25.63
N LEU A 694 13.99 -20.20 24.94
CA LEU A 694 14.61 -20.16 23.61
C LEU A 694 15.95 -19.42 23.66
N LEU A 695 16.91 -19.88 22.85
CA LEU A 695 18.22 -19.23 22.77
C LEU A 695 18.08 -17.86 22.06
N PRO A 696 18.63 -16.77 22.63
CA PRO A 696 18.59 -15.43 22.03
C PRO A 696 19.10 -15.34 20.59
N ASP A 697 20.06 -16.19 20.25
CA ASP A 697 20.74 -16.24 18.95
C ASP A 697 20.07 -17.20 17.95
N SER A 698 18.98 -17.85 18.35
CA SER A 698 18.21 -18.73 17.44
C SER A 698 17.76 -17.98 16.21
N ASN A 699 17.80 -18.63 15.04
CA ASN A 699 17.32 -18.06 13.80
C ASN A 699 15.77 -18.01 13.81
N PRO A 700 15.13 -16.82 13.71
CA PRO A 700 13.67 -16.69 13.73
C PRO A 700 12.95 -17.53 12.67
N ARG A 701 13.57 -17.74 11.50
CA ARG A 701 12.96 -18.41 10.34
C ARG A 701 12.92 -19.93 10.46
N GLU A 702 13.78 -20.50 11.31
CA GLU A 702 13.91 -21.95 11.52
C GLU A 702 13.15 -22.43 12.76
N LEU A 703 12.48 -21.51 13.47
CA LEU A 703 11.68 -21.88 14.64
C LEU A 703 10.51 -22.78 14.22
N SER A 704 10.43 -23.95 14.85
CA SER A 704 9.29 -24.84 14.71
C SER A 704 8.02 -24.17 15.26
N ARG A 705 6.85 -24.67 14.85
CA ARG A 705 5.55 -24.20 15.36
C ARG A 705 5.47 -24.26 16.89
N GLU A 706 6.00 -25.32 17.49
CA GLU A 706 6.04 -25.48 18.95
C GLU A 706 6.95 -24.44 19.62
N ALA A 707 8.10 -24.15 19.02
CA ALA A 707 9.01 -23.11 19.51
C ALA A 707 8.37 -21.71 19.38
N ALA A 708 7.66 -21.43 18.29
CA ALA A 708 6.90 -20.20 18.13
C ALA A 708 5.74 -20.07 19.14
N GLU A 709 5.09 -21.17 19.52
CA GLU A 709 4.09 -21.17 20.59
C GLU A 709 4.72 -20.89 21.96
N LYS A 710 5.90 -21.48 22.25
CA LYS A 710 6.68 -21.15 23.45
C LYS A 710 7.08 -19.68 23.48
N LEU A 711 7.50 -19.12 22.34
CA LEU A 711 7.78 -17.70 22.19
C LEU A 711 6.54 -16.85 22.46
N TYR A 712 5.39 -17.22 21.90
CA TYR A 712 4.12 -16.52 22.11
C TYR A 712 3.73 -16.50 23.59
N ARG A 713 3.80 -17.64 24.28
CA ARG A 713 3.56 -17.73 25.73
C ARG A 713 4.61 -16.94 26.52
N GLY A 714 5.88 -16.94 26.08
CA GLY A 714 6.95 -16.13 26.67
C GLY A 714 6.67 -14.64 26.58
N ILE A 715 6.20 -14.15 25.42
CA ILE A 715 5.78 -12.76 25.21
C ILE A 715 4.65 -12.37 26.16
N GLN A 716 3.66 -13.25 26.40
CA GLN A 716 2.56 -12.97 27.31
C GLN A 716 3.00 -12.90 28.78
N LYS A 717 4.03 -13.66 29.17
CA LYS A 717 4.58 -13.66 30.53
C LYS A 717 5.47 -12.44 30.83
N THR A 718 6.15 -11.90 29.83
CA THR A 718 7.06 -10.76 30.02
C THR A 718 6.29 -9.46 30.18
N LYS A 719 6.69 -8.63 31.15
CA LYS A 719 6.10 -7.30 31.37
C LYS A 719 6.67 -6.30 30.37
N LEU A 720 5.83 -5.81 29.45
CA LEU A 720 6.23 -4.86 28.41
C LEU A 720 5.76 -3.43 28.69
N MET A 721 6.52 -2.46 28.19
CA MET A 721 6.14 -1.06 28.21
C MET A 721 4.97 -0.82 27.24
N ALA A 722 4.01 0.02 27.65
CA ALA A 722 2.85 0.33 26.82
C ALA A 722 3.25 0.90 25.42
N PRO A 723 2.49 0.54 24.37
CA PRO A 723 2.65 1.07 23.02
C PRO A 723 2.56 2.60 22.98
N PRO A 724 3.22 3.25 22.01
CA PRO A 724 3.17 4.70 21.84
C PRO A 724 1.75 5.19 21.49
N THR A 725 1.37 6.33 22.06
CA THR A 725 0.02 6.92 21.91
C THR A 725 -0.14 7.83 20.68
N ASP A 726 0.96 8.21 20.02
CA ASP A 726 1.01 9.02 18.79
C ASP A 726 0.22 8.42 17.59
N CYS A 727 -0.19 7.16 17.68
CA CYS A 727 -0.96 6.46 16.66
C CYS A 727 -2.47 6.63 16.79
N ILE A 728 -2.93 7.30 17.84
CA ILE A 728 -4.36 7.51 18.13
C ILE A 728 -4.63 9.00 18.16
N THR A 729 -5.74 9.41 17.55
CA THR A 729 -6.20 10.80 17.55
C THR A 729 -7.48 10.94 18.37
N PRO A 730 -7.38 11.22 19.69
CA PRO A 730 -8.55 11.45 20.53
C PRO A 730 -9.29 12.73 20.12
N ILE A 731 -10.51 12.91 20.60
CA ILE A 731 -11.28 14.15 20.41
C ILE A 731 -10.77 15.21 21.39
N GLY A 732 -10.56 14.81 22.65
CA GLY A 732 -10.20 15.67 23.77
C GLY A 732 -11.43 16.03 24.61
N ALA A 733 -11.30 15.94 25.94
CA ALA A 733 -12.36 16.17 26.90
C ALA A 733 -13.03 17.55 26.71
N GLU A 734 -12.23 18.60 26.59
CA GLU A 734 -12.73 19.97 26.41
C GLU A 734 -13.58 20.11 25.14
N LEU A 735 -13.11 19.54 24.03
CA LEU A 735 -13.83 19.61 22.75
C LEU A 735 -15.11 18.75 22.77
N LEU A 736 -15.06 17.58 23.40
CA LEU A 736 -16.22 16.71 23.55
C LEU A 736 -17.30 17.35 24.43
N GLU A 737 -16.91 17.99 25.53
CA GLU A 737 -17.82 18.74 26.41
C GLU A 737 -18.48 19.91 25.69
N LYS A 738 -17.70 20.75 24.99
CA LYS A 738 -18.22 21.87 24.20
C LYS A 738 -19.21 21.41 23.12
N SER A 739 -18.91 20.30 22.46
CA SER A 739 -19.78 19.73 21.42
C SER A 739 -21.09 19.20 21.99
N LEU A 740 -21.04 18.55 23.16
CA LEU A 740 -22.24 18.08 23.85
C LEU A 740 -23.10 19.24 24.36
N ARG A 741 -22.48 20.29 24.91
CA ARG A 741 -23.15 21.50 25.39
C ARG A 741 -23.95 22.19 24.29
N LYS A 742 -23.40 22.19 23.08
CA LYS A 742 -24.05 22.75 21.91
C LYS A 742 -25.27 21.95 21.46
N GLU A 743 -25.15 20.63 21.39
CA GLU A 743 -26.14 19.77 20.72
C GLU A 743 -27.24 19.22 21.66
N ILE A 744 -26.96 19.20 22.98
CA ILE A 744 -27.86 18.64 24.00
C ILE A 744 -28.07 19.70 25.06
N LYS A 745 -29.32 20.13 25.27
CA LYS A 745 -29.70 21.06 26.33
C LYS A 745 -29.73 20.33 27.68
N ALA A 746 -28.80 20.68 28.57
CA ALA A 746 -28.66 20.11 29.89
C ALA A 746 -28.14 21.16 30.88
N GLU A 747 -28.24 20.87 32.17
CA GLU A 747 -27.80 21.80 33.23
C GLU A 747 -26.35 21.54 33.67
N PHE A 748 -25.85 20.33 33.41
CA PHE A 748 -24.54 19.88 33.84
C PHE A 748 -23.86 19.08 32.73
N TYR A 749 -22.60 19.40 32.46
CA TYR A 749 -21.75 18.71 31.50
C TYR A 749 -20.41 18.38 32.14
N TYR A 750 -19.86 17.22 31.82
CA TYR A 750 -18.50 16.87 32.18
C TYR A 750 -17.95 15.81 31.24
N ALA A 751 -16.75 16.04 30.71
CA ALA A 751 -16.04 15.06 29.89
C ALA A 751 -14.68 14.68 30.50
N VAL A 752 -14.22 13.47 30.18
CA VAL A 752 -12.91 12.95 30.56
C VAL A 752 -12.26 12.23 29.39
N THR A 753 -10.97 12.48 29.19
CA THR A 753 -10.10 11.72 28.28
C THR A 753 -9.12 10.94 29.13
N ARG A 754 -9.22 9.60 29.11
CA ARG A 754 -8.34 8.74 29.90
C ARG A 754 -6.96 8.62 29.26
N SER A 755 -5.99 8.16 30.03
CA SER A 755 -4.71 7.70 29.50
C SER A 755 -4.94 6.49 28.57
N ALA A 756 -4.11 6.35 27.53
CA ALA A 756 -4.21 5.18 26.67
C ALA A 756 -3.95 3.88 27.44
N ALA A 757 -4.80 2.89 27.18
CA ALA A 757 -4.67 1.52 27.63
C ALA A 757 -4.35 0.62 26.43
N VAL A 758 -4.21 -0.69 26.69
CA VAL A 758 -3.85 -1.68 25.68
C VAL A 758 -4.77 -2.87 25.81
N TYR A 759 -5.31 -3.34 24.69
CA TYR A 759 -6.02 -4.62 24.62
C TYR A 759 -5.40 -5.40 23.46
N ARG A 760 -5.07 -6.68 23.66
CA ARG A 760 -4.35 -7.48 22.65
C ARG A 760 -3.30 -6.65 21.89
N GLY A 761 -2.38 -5.99 22.61
CA GLY A 761 -1.31 -5.14 22.05
C GLY A 761 -1.73 -3.94 21.20
N ASN A 762 -3.00 -3.70 20.96
CA ASN A 762 -3.48 -2.52 20.27
C ASN A 762 -3.66 -1.40 21.31
N PRO A 763 -2.97 -0.26 21.17
CA PRO A 763 -3.26 0.89 22.00
C PRO A 763 -4.70 1.32 21.74
N PHE A 764 -5.41 1.69 22.80
CA PHE A 764 -6.71 2.33 22.70
C PHE A 764 -6.85 3.38 23.78
N LEU A 765 -7.72 4.34 23.54
CA LEU A 765 -8.06 5.38 24.49
C LEU A 765 -9.58 5.44 24.62
N VAL A 766 -10.06 5.71 25.83
CA VAL A 766 -11.49 5.90 26.11
C VAL A 766 -11.74 7.34 26.55
N GLU A 767 -12.74 7.95 25.95
CA GLU A 767 -13.29 9.23 26.37
C GLU A 767 -14.74 9.02 26.78
N ALA A 768 -15.14 9.62 27.89
CA ALA A 768 -16.50 9.55 28.38
C ALA A 768 -17.00 10.94 28.72
N ALA A 769 -18.27 11.20 28.48
CA ALA A 769 -18.91 12.44 28.83
C ALA A 769 -20.35 12.22 29.28
N VAL A 770 -20.83 13.10 30.16
CA VAL A 770 -22.16 13.05 30.75
C VAL A 770 -22.82 14.42 30.64
N ALA A 771 -24.07 14.45 30.20
CA ALA A 771 -24.93 15.63 30.17
C ALA A 771 -26.22 15.34 30.98
N TYR A 772 -26.51 16.12 32.02
CA TYR A 772 -27.61 15.85 32.96
C TYR A 772 -28.57 17.03 33.14
N GLY A 773 -29.88 16.75 33.19
CA GLY A 773 -30.95 17.74 33.35
C GLY A 773 -31.38 18.39 32.04
N GLY A 774 -32.01 19.56 32.14
CA GLY A 774 -32.56 20.29 30.99
C GLY A 774 -33.85 19.66 30.45
N ASP A 775 -33.99 19.64 29.12
CA ASP A 775 -35.21 19.16 28.43
C ASP A 775 -35.29 17.62 28.34
N GLN A 776 -34.39 16.90 29.01
CA GLN A 776 -34.35 15.45 29.00
C GLN A 776 -35.41 14.87 29.94
N ALA A 777 -36.14 13.85 29.48
CA ALA A 777 -37.17 13.18 30.27
C ALA A 777 -36.58 12.49 31.51
N ALA A 778 -37.20 12.70 32.68
CA ALA A 778 -36.69 12.17 33.95
C ALA A 778 -37.03 10.70 34.19
N ASP A 779 -38.10 10.20 33.56
CA ASP A 779 -38.63 8.84 33.78
C ASP A 779 -38.20 7.85 32.69
N ASP A 780 -37.52 8.32 31.64
CA ASP A 780 -37.04 7.48 30.53
C ASP A 780 -35.66 6.88 30.79
N THR A 781 -35.36 5.80 30.05
CA THR A 781 -34.00 5.26 29.99
C THR A 781 -33.04 6.29 29.42
N ILE A 782 -31.85 6.37 29.99
CA ILE A 782 -30.83 7.33 29.52
C ILE A 782 -30.52 7.16 28.03
N THR A 783 -30.11 8.26 27.39
CA THR A 783 -29.59 8.21 26.02
C THR A 783 -28.11 7.82 26.06
N LEU A 784 -27.75 6.70 25.41
CA LEU A 784 -26.36 6.24 25.33
C LEU A 784 -25.79 6.43 23.92
N LEU A 785 -24.88 7.39 23.77
CA LEU A 785 -24.15 7.66 22.55
C LEU A 785 -22.84 6.86 22.53
N ARG A 786 -22.66 6.04 21.51
CA ARG A 786 -21.51 5.14 21.37
C ARG A 786 -20.69 5.54 20.16
N PHE A 787 -19.39 5.72 20.33
CA PHE A 787 -18.50 6.13 19.25
C PHE A 787 -17.27 5.23 19.17
N ALA A 788 -16.85 4.93 17.94
CA ALA A 788 -15.59 4.26 17.65
C ALA A 788 -14.83 5.01 16.57
N ASN A 789 -13.58 5.41 16.82
CA ASN A 789 -12.75 6.16 15.86
C ASN A 789 -13.49 7.32 15.18
N ARG A 790 -14.20 8.13 15.98
CA ARG A 790 -15.02 9.28 15.53
C ARG A 790 -16.19 8.92 14.61
N VAL A 791 -16.66 7.66 14.65
CA VAL A 791 -17.86 7.19 13.95
C VAL A 791 -18.93 6.81 14.98
N PRO A 792 -20.18 7.31 14.84
CA PRO A 792 -21.31 6.89 15.68
C PRO A 792 -21.71 5.44 15.44
N LEU A 793 -22.09 4.74 16.51
CA LEU A 793 -22.59 3.37 16.48
C LEU A 793 -24.07 3.35 16.89
N LEU A 794 -24.97 3.22 15.92
CA LEU A 794 -26.41 3.35 16.16
C LEU A 794 -27.07 2.00 16.46
N TYR A 795 -26.66 0.93 15.77
CA TYR A 795 -27.34 -0.35 15.82
C TYR A 795 -26.68 -1.33 16.81
N GLN A 796 -27.36 -2.45 17.09
CA GLN A 796 -26.83 -3.57 17.90
C GLN A 796 -26.32 -3.16 19.30
N GLN A 797 -27.02 -2.26 19.98
CA GLN A 797 -26.63 -1.76 21.31
C GLN A 797 -26.44 -2.89 22.33
N GLY A 798 -27.25 -3.96 22.29
CA GLY A 798 -27.14 -5.10 23.21
C GLY A 798 -25.84 -5.90 23.09
N ALA A 799 -25.23 -5.95 21.90
CA ALA A 799 -23.99 -6.68 21.65
C ALA A 799 -22.71 -5.85 21.93
N CYS A 800 -22.87 -4.58 22.33
CA CYS A 800 -21.75 -3.64 22.43
C CYS A 800 -21.12 -3.63 23.82
N ALA A 801 -19.78 -3.65 23.87
CA ALA A 801 -18.99 -3.57 25.10
C ALA A 801 -19.27 -2.30 25.92
N ILE A 802 -19.51 -1.16 25.27
CA ILE A 802 -19.86 0.09 25.94
C ILE A 802 -21.16 -0.07 26.73
N THR A 803 -22.22 -0.58 26.10
CA THR A 803 -23.51 -0.80 26.75
C THR A 803 -23.39 -1.73 27.95
N LYS A 804 -22.66 -2.84 27.78
CA LYS A 804 -22.37 -3.78 28.87
C LYS A 804 -21.60 -3.12 30.02
N ALA A 805 -20.66 -2.22 29.72
CA ALA A 805 -19.93 -1.48 30.75
C ALA A 805 -20.86 -0.53 31.54
N VAL A 806 -21.76 0.19 30.86
CA VAL A 806 -22.76 1.08 31.49
C VAL A 806 -23.72 0.29 32.38
N GLN A 807 -24.26 -0.84 31.90
CA GLN A 807 -25.18 -1.70 32.66
C GLN A 807 -24.55 -2.28 33.94
N GLN A 808 -23.25 -2.58 33.90
CA GLN A 808 -22.54 -3.16 35.04
C GLN A 808 -22.16 -2.15 36.13
N ILE A 809 -22.28 -0.84 35.88
CA ILE A 809 -22.04 0.20 36.89
C ILE A 809 -23.32 0.38 37.72
N ASN A 810 -23.16 0.56 39.04
CA ASN A 810 -24.27 0.92 39.92
C ASN A 810 -24.51 2.43 39.84
N TRP A 811 -25.48 2.86 39.03
CA TRP A 811 -25.79 4.28 38.85
C TRP A 811 -26.58 4.89 40.01
N ARG A 812 -27.14 4.06 40.91
CA ARG A 812 -27.88 4.53 42.10
C ARG A 812 -26.99 5.32 43.05
N SER A 813 -25.71 4.94 43.18
CA SER A 813 -24.74 5.71 43.96
C SER A 813 -24.41 7.08 43.36
N TYR A 814 -24.70 7.29 42.07
CA TYR A 814 -24.47 8.55 41.37
C TYR A 814 -25.74 9.41 41.22
N GLY A 815 -26.86 8.98 41.78
CA GLY A 815 -28.10 9.76 41.81
C GLY A 815 -29.11 9.46 40.71
N LEU A 816 -28.89 8.44 39.87
CA LEU A 816 -29.86 7.95 38.88
C LEU A 816 -30.60 6.71 39.39
N GLN A 817 -31.76 6.40 38.82
CA GLN A 817 -32.45 5.14 39.09
C GLN A 817 -31.95 4.05 38.13
N GLN A 818 -32.06 2.77 38.49
CA GLN A 818 -31.62 1.66 37.63
C GLN A 818 -32.30 0.35 38.04
N SER A 819 -32.85 -0.40 37.07
CA SER A 819 -33.36 -1.76 37.26
C SER A 819 -32.23 -2.80 37.18
N LYS A 820 -32.43 -4.01 37.73
CA LYS A 820 -31.38 -5.03 37.82
C LYS A 820 -30.94 -5.48 36.42
N GLY A 821 -29.71 -5.15 36.01
CA GLY A 821 -29.14 -5.51 34.71
C GLY A 821 -29.54 -4.60 33.53
N GLY A 822 -30.35 -3.56 33.79
CA GLY A 822 -30.78 -2.60 32.77
C GLY A 822 -29.88 -1.37 32.65
N LEU A 823 -30.16 -0.54 31.64
CA LEU A 823 -29.62 0.83 31.57
C LEU A 823 -30.24 1.68 32.69
N PRO A 824 -29.54 2.72 33.18
CA PRO A 824 -30.11 3.63 34.17
C PRO A 824 -31.25 4.46 33.57
N ILE A 825 -32.08 4.97 34.46
CA ILE A 825 -33.28 5.79 34.20
C ILE A 825 -33.02 7.16 34.83
N GLY A 826 -33.30 8.21 34.06
CA GLY A 826 -33.08 9.59 34.48
C GLY A 826 -32.81 10.54 33.32
N PRO A 827 -32.84 11.87 33.58
CA PRO A 827 -32.64 12.90 32.56
C PRO A 827 -31.14 13.05 32.25
N CYS A 828 -30.56 12.05 31.60
CA CYS A 828 -29.12 11.94 31.40
C CYS A 828 -28.78 11.38 30.02
N THR A 829 -27.79 12.00 29.38
CA THR A 829 -27.13 11.48 28.19
C THR A 829 -25.69 11.12 28.52
N ILE A 830 -25.27 9.91 28.13
CA ILE A 830 -23.91 9.42 28.30
C ILE A 830 -23.29 9.22 26.92
N ALA A 831 -22.14 9.83 26.68
CA ALA A 831 -21.35 9.63 25.48
C ALA A 831 -20.06 8.88 25.81
N VAL A 832 -19.75 7.83 25.05
CA VAL A 832 -18.49 7.08 25.20
C VAL A 832 -17.84 6.90 23.84
N HIS A 833 -16.59 7.34 23.73
CA HIS A 833 -15.77 7.20 22.54
C HIS A 833 -14.57 6.30 22.80
N ILE A 834 -14.36 5.35 21.90
CA ILE A 834 -13.17 4.51 21.86
C ILE A 834 -12.34 4.85 20.62
N ALA A 835 -11.09 5.25 20.82
CA ALA A 835 -10.14 5.51 19.75
C ALA A 835 -9.04 4.44 19.76
N SER A 836 -8.84 3.72 18.67
CA SER A 836 -7.80 2.68 18.55
C SER A 836 -7.33 2.48 17.12
N VAL A 837 -6.10 2.01 16.94
CA VAL A 837 -5.52 1.64 15.64
C VAL A 837 -6.33 0.53 14.97
N TRP A 838 -6.91 -0.36 15.77
CA TRP A 838 -7.82 -1.40 15.34
C TRP A 838 -8.97 -1.42 16.34
N VAL A 839 -10.22 -1.35 15.91
CA VAL A 839 -11.38 -1.47 16.81
C VAL A 839 -11.93 -2.88 16.64
N PRO A 840 -12.17 -3.63 17.74
CA PRO A 840 -12.65 -5.00 17.62
C PRO A 840 -14.16 -4.99 17.43
N TYR A 841 -14.61 -4.92 16.17
CA TYR A 841 -16.03 -5.01 15.86
C TYR A 841 -16.55 -6.45 15.98
N THR A 842 -17.82 -6.61 16.35
CA THR A 842 -18.50 -7.92 16.45
C THR A 842 -18.84 -8.51 15.08
N SER A 843 -19.04 -7.66 14.07
CA SER A 843 -19.35 -8.04 12.70
C SER A 843 -18.75 -7.04 11.71
N GLU A 844 -18.76 -7.40 10.42
CA GLU A 844 -18.28 -6.59 9.30
C GLU A 844 -19.09 -5.30 9.11
N SER A 845 -20.31 -5.24 9.66
CA SER A 845 -21.16 -4.04 9.66
C SER A 845 -20.63 -2.90 10.54
N LYS A 846 -19.70 -3.20 11.47
CA LYS A 846 -19.06 -2.24 12.39
C LYS A 846 -20.00 -1.52 13.36
N GLU A 847 -21.15 -2.09 13.69
CA GLU A 847 -22.17 -1.45 14.57
C GLU A 847 -21.97 -1.65 16.09
N ALA A 848 -21.15 -2.63 16.49
CA ALA A 848 -20.91 -2.92 17.90
C ALA A 848 -19.49 -3.38 18.18
N ILE A 849 -18.96 -2.95 19.34
CA ILE A 849 -17.61 -3.29 19.83
C ILE A 849 -17.69 -4.57 20.66
N ALA A 850 -16.80 -5.52 20.39
CA ALA A 850 -16.74 -6.81 21.04
C ALA A 850 -16.32 -6.72 22.52
N HIS A 851 -16.78 -7.70 23.32
CA HIS A 851 -16.61 -7.72 24.77
C HIS A 851 -15.21 -8.16 25.22
N TYR A 852 -14.25 -7.25 25.19
CA TYR A 852 -12.93 -7.46 25.80
C TYR A 852 -12.89 -6.95 27.26
N PRO A 853 -12.38 -7.73 28.22
CA PRO A 853 -12.29 -7.32 29.63
C PRO A 853 -11.54 -6.00 29.84
N GLU A 854 -10.44 -5.79 29.11
CA GLU A 854 -9.60 -4.60 29.21
C GLU A 854 -10.36 -3.35 28.75
N ILE A 855 -11.12 -3.46 27.66
CA ILE A 855 -11.96 -2.38 27.13
C ILE A 855 -13.09 -2.07 28.12
N ILE A 856 -13.82 -3.08 28.59
CA ILE A 856 -14.92 -2.90 29.54
C ILE A 856 -14.41 -2.26 30.83
N LYS A 857 -13.25 -2.69 31.33
CA LYS A 857 -12.62 -2.12 32.53
C LYS A 857 -12.31 -0.64 32.33
N GLU A 858 -11.66 -0.25 31.23
CA GLU A 858 -11.28 1.16 31.01
C GLU A 858 -12.50 2.05 30.77
N VAL A 859 -13.51 1.55 30.05
CA VAL A 859 -14.80 2.25 29.89
C VAL A 859 -15.48 2.48 31.24
N LYS A 860 -15.48 1.48 32.13
CA LYS A 860 -16.02 1.65 33.48
C LYS A 860 -15.30 2.72 34.27
N LEU A 861 -13.97 2.73 34.23
CA LEU A 861 -13.18 3.72 34.96
C LEU A 861 -13.48 5.15 34.48
N ALA A 862 -13.58 5.35 33.15
CA ALA A 862 -13.97 6.63 32.57
C ALA A 862 -15.37 7.07 33.04
N LEU A 863 -16.35 6.17 32.96
CA LEU A 863 -17.73 6.44 33.38
C LEU A 863 -17.86 6.69 34.89
N GLN A 864 -17.10 5.99 35.73
CA GLN A 864 -17.07 6.21 37.18
C GLN A 864 -16.49 7.58 37.56
N GLU A 865 -15.56 8.10 36.76
CA GLU A 865 -15.04 9.46 36.93
C GLU A 865 -16.11 10.51 36.63
N CYS A 866 -16.80 10.39 35.49
CA CYS A 866 -17.96 11.23 35.18
C CYS A 866 -19.09 11.09 36.23
N GLY A 867 -19.38 9.85 36.65
CA GLY A 867 -20.43 9.55 37.63
C GLY A 867 -20.17 10.18 38.99
N ARG A 868 -18.91 10.26 39.44
CA ARG A 868 -18.55 10.97 40.69
C ARG A 868 -18.84 12.47 40.61
N ARG A 869 -18.54 13.11 39.48
CA ARG A 869 -18.84 14.54 39.26
C ARG A 869 -20.34 14.79 39.17
N LEU A 870 -21.06 13.92 38.45
CA LEU A 870 -22.51 13.93 38.38
C LEU A 870 -23.14 13.82 39.77
N ALA A 871 -22.67 12.88 40.61
CA ALA A 871 -23.21 12.65 41.94
C ALA A 871 -23.13 13.90 42.84
N SER A 872 -22.02 14.63 42.77
CA SER A 872 -21.85 15.89 43.50
C SER A 872 -22.87 16.94 43.05
N TYR A 873 -23.11 17.05 41.74
CA TYR A 873 -24.12 17.96 41.18
C TYR A 873 -25.54 17.56 41.57
N VAL A 874 -25.92 16.29 41.41
CA VAL A 874 -27.26 15.78 41.75
C VAL A 874 -27.54 15.93 43.25
N LYS A 875 -26.55 15.67 44.11
CA LYS A 875 -26.68 15.91 45.56
C LYS A 875 -26.90 17.39 45.87
N LYS A 876 -26.15 18.29 45.21
CA LYS A 876 -26.35 19.74 45.35
C LYS A 876 -27.77 20.15 44.91
N LYS A 877 -28.23 19.68 43.74
CA LYS A 877 -29.59 19.94 43.22
C LYS A 877 -30.68 19.43 44.16
N ARG A 878 -30.58 18.20 44.66
CA ARG A 878 -31.55 17.64 45.63
C ARG A 878 -31.59 18.45 46.92
N ARG A 879 -30.44 18.93 47.41
CA ARG A 879 -30.37 19.82 48.59
C ARG A 879 -31.10 21.14 48.34
N ILE A 880 -30.88 21.78 47.19
CA ILE A 880 -31.55 23.03 46.81
C ILE A 880 -33.07 22.83 46.71
N ILE A 881 -33.52 21.77 46.03
CA ILE A 881 -34.96 21.46 45.90
C ILE A 881 -35.60 21.18 47.26
N ALA A 882 -34.94 20.42 48.13
CA ALA A 882 -35.45 20.13 49.47
C ALA A 882 -35.57 21.41 50.32
N GLU A 883 -34.60 22.31 50.20
CA GLU A 883 -34.62 23.60 50.90
C GLU A 883 -35.71 24.52 50.36
N GLY A 884 -35.89 24.59 49.04
CA GLY A 884 -36.97 25.34 48.39
C GLY A 884 -38.36 24.82 48.80
N LYS A 885 -38.56 23.50 48.86
CA LYS A 885 -39.82 22.91 49.36
C LYS A 885 -40.08 23.29 50.81
N ARG A 886 -39.07 23.19 51.69
CA ARG A 886 -39.18 23.60 53.11
C ARG A 886 -39.53 25.08 53.23
N ARG A 887 -38.88 25.94 52.45
CA ARG A 887 -39.16 27.38 52.42
C ARG A 887 -40.58 27.67 51.97
N SER A 888 -41.04 27.04 50.89
CA SER A 888 -42.41 27.18 50.38
C SER A 888 -43.46 26.71 51.41
N TYR A 889 -43.19 25.61 52.13
CA TYR A 889 -44.07 25.19 53.23
C TYR A 889 -44.14 26.26 54.32
N ILE A 890 -42.99 26.78 54.78
CA ILE A 890 -42.97 27.83 55.81
C ILE A 890 -43.70 29.08 55.32
N GLU A 891 -43.45 29.55 54.10
CA GLU A 891 -44.11 30.71 53.50
C GLU A 891 -45.64 30.57 53.44
N LYS A 892 -46.18 29.36 53.22
CA LYS A 892 -47.63 29.09 53.29
C LYS A 892 -48.19 29.25 54.71
N TYR A 893 -47.39 28.95 55.75
CA TYR A 893 -47.82 29.09 57.14
C TYR A 893 -47.61 30.49 57.73
N ILE A 894 -46.72 31.31 57.16
CA ILE A 894 -46.45 32.67 57.66
C ILE A 894 -47.72 33.53 57.81
N PRO A 895 -48.67 33.56 56.85
CA PRO A 895 -49.91 34.34 57.00
C PRO A 895 -50.75 33.90 58.19
N HIS A 896 -50.94 32.57 58.37
CA HIS A 896 -51.71 32.03 59.49
C HIS A 896 -51.05 32.30 60.84
N VAL A 897 -49.72 32.21 60.91
CA VAL A 897 -48.96 32.56 62.13
C VAL A 897 -49.06 34.05 62.42
N SER A 898 -49.07 34.89 61.38
CA SER A 898 -49.19 36.34 61.55
C SER A 898 -50.59 36.74 62.04
N GLU A 899 -51.64 36.09 61.55
CA GLU A 899 -53.02 36.28 62.01
C GLU A 899 -53.18 35.84 63.47
N ALA A 900 -52.70 34.64 63.83
CA ALA A 900 -52.78 34.15 65.20
C ALA A 900 -52.00 35.04 66.19
N LEU A 901 -50.81 35.52 65.80
CA LEU A 901 -50.05 36.49 66.61
C LEU A 901 -50.75 37.86 66.68
N GLY A 902 -51.44 38.26 65.62
CA GLY A 902 -52.24 39.48 65.59
C GLY A 902 -53.43 39.43 66.55
N GLU A 903 -54.12 38.29 66.62
CA GLU A 903 -55.21 38.05 67.59
C GLU A 903 -54.70 38.01 69.03
N LEU A 904 -53.61 37.28 69.29
CA LEU A 904 -53.02 37.14 70.64
C LEU A 904 -52.48 38.46 71.21
N LEU A 905 -51.99 39.35 70.35
CA LEU A 905 -51.37 40.63 70.73
C LEU A 905 -52.29 41.84 70.49
N GLU A 906 -53.55 41.63 70.12
CA GLU A 906 -54.54 42.68 69.81
C GLU A 906 -54.04 43.74 68.80
N LEU A 907 -53.31 43.31 67.77
CA LEU A 907 -52.68 44.20 66.80
C LEU A 907 -53.68 44.72 65.74
N LYS A 908 -53.48 45.97 65.30
CA LYS A 908 -54.25 46.53 64.17
C LYS A 908 -53.90 45.80 62.87
N LYS A 909 -54.86 45.69 61.94
CA LYS A 909 -54.68 45.03 60.63
C LYS A 909 -53.42 45.49 59.86
N ALA A 910 -53.05 46.77 59.98
CA ALA A 910 -51.85 47.32 59.34
C ALA A 910 -50.54 46.73 59.92
N ASP A 911 -50.52 46.40 61.21
CA ASP A 911 -49.34 45.86 61.89
C ASP A 911 -49.21 44.34 61.68
N VAL A 912 -50.33 43.62 61.49
CA VAL A 912 -50.31 42.21 61.03
C VAL A 912 -49.68 42.08 59.64
N LEU A 913 -49.96 43.02 58.73
CA LEU A 913 -49.32 43.05 57.41
C LEU A 913 -47.81 43.32 57.51
N LYS A 914 -47.38 44.23 58.40
CA LYS A 914 -45.95 44.47 58.67
C LYS A 914 -45.28 43.23 59.25
N LEU A 915 -45.93 42.52 60.17
CA LEU A 915 -45.42 41.29 60.78
C LEU A 915 -45.19 40.20 59.73
N ASN A 916 -46.09 40.08 58.76
CA ASN A 916 -46.02 39.13 57.66
C ASN A 916 -44.80 39.40 56.76
N VAL A 917 -44.52 40.68 56.46
CA VAL A 917 -43.31 41.11 55.75
C VAL A 917 -42.05 40.82 56.58
N LEU A 918 -42.09 41.15 57.88
CA LEU A 918 -40.95 40.96 58.78
C LEU A 918 -40.58 39.49 58.96
N LEU A 919 -41.57 38.59 59.06
CA LEU A 919 -41.36 37.15 59.13
C LEU A 919 -40.80 36.58 57.82
N LYS A 920 -41.19 37.13 56.66
CA LYS A 920 -40.57 36.79 55.38
C LYS A 920 -39.11 37.26 55.30
N GLU A 921 -38.81 38.47 55.74
CA GLU A 921 -37.42 38.97 55.80
C GLU A 921 -36.56 38.15 56.77
N LEU A 922 -37.12 37.74 57.92
CA LEU A 922 -36.44 36.89 58.90
C LEU A 922 -36.12 35.50 58.32
N LEU A 923 -37.05 34.92 57.57
CA LEU A 923 -36.86 33.66 56.83
C LEU A 923 -35.68 33.79 55.85
N GLU A 924 -35.62 34.88 55.09
CA GLU A 924 -34.53 35.15 54.15
C GLU A 924 -33.18 35.34 54.82
N LYS A 925 -33.15 36.06 55.95
CA LYS A 925 -31.92 36.32 56.71
C LYS A 925 -31.35 35.05 57.33
N HIS A 926 -32.20 34.14 57.81
CA HIS A 926 -31.77 32.95 58.52
C HIS A 926 -31.40 31.77 57.62
N ARG A 927 -31.96 31.71 56.40
CA ARG A 927 -31.75 30.59 55.45
C ARG A 927 -31.02 30.99 54.16
N GLY A 928 -30.79 32.28 53.93
CA GLY A 928 -30.13 32.81 52.73
C GLY A 928 -31.04 32.89 51.50
N LYS A 929 -30.51 33.48 50.41
CA LYS A 929 -31.19 33.52 49.10
C LYS A 929 -31.14 32.15 48.44
N LEU A 930 -32.23 31.76 47.77
CA LEU A 930 -32.29 30.54 46.97
C LEU A 930 -31.28 30.63 45.82
N GLU A 931 -30.38 29.64 45.71
CA GLU A 931 -29.57 29.47 44.51
C GLU A 931 -30.48 29.01 43.37
N GLU A 932 -30.71 29.87 42.38
CA GLU A 932 -31.38 29.47 41.15
C GLU A 932 -30.46 28.55 40.33
N ILE A 933 -30.97 27.37 39.99
CA ILE A 933 -30.31 26.49 39.02
C ILE A 933 -30.66 27.06 37.65
N LYS A 934 -29.79 27.91 37.12
CA LYS A 934 -29.91 28.37 35.74
C LYS A 934 -29.75 27.15 34.84
N VAL A 935 -30.80 26.84 34.08
CA VAL A 935 -30.66 26.01 32.89
C VAL A 935 -29.76 26.80 31.96
N ASP A 936 -28.70 26.18 31.51
CA ASP A 936 -27.80 26.76 30.51
C ASP A 936 -28.46 26.66 29.12
N ALA A 937 -29.71 27.13 29.04
CA ALA A 937 -30.49 27.22 27.83
C ALA A 937 -30.06 28.51 27.13
N SER A 938 -28.94 28.44 26.42
CA SER A 938 -28.76 29.35 25.30
C SER A 938 -29.56 28.79 24.13
N GLU A 939 -30.61 29.51 23.74
CA GLU A 939 -30.95 29.58 22.32
C GLU A 939 -29.65 29.91 21.59
N PHE A 940 -29.27 29.06 20.63
CA PHE A 940 -28.17 29.25 19.69
C PHE A 940 -27.07 30.23 20.19
N ASN A 941 -26.20 29.79 21.11
CA ASN A 941 -25.15 30.68 21.60
C ASN A 941 -24.15 30.96 20.46
N GLU A 942 -24.31 32.10 19.78
CA GLU A 942 -23.43 32.56 18.70
C GLU A 942 -21.96 32.64 19.17
N GLU A 943 -21.72 32.78 20.47
CA GLU A 943 -20.39 32.85 21.10
C GLU A 943 -19.53 31.60 20.90
N PHE A 944 -20.14 30.41 20.67
CA PHE A 944 -19.42 29.14 20.45
C PHE A 944 -19.35 28.72 18.98
N ALA A 945 -19.99 29.45 18.07
CA ALA A 945 -19.95 29.19 16.64
C ALA A 945 -18.92 30.13 16.00
N LEU A 946 -17.83 29.57 15.49
CA LEU A 946 -16.72 30.37 14.92
C LEU A 946 -17.05 31.00 13.56
N ASP A 947 -18.16 30.63 12.92
CA ASP A 947 -18.46 31.08 11.56
C ASP A 947 -19.98 31.13 11.29
N LYS A 948 -20.49 32.29 10.87
CA LYS A 948 -21.74 32.41 10.12
C LYS A 948 -21.36 32.13 8.67
N GLY A 949 -21.51 30.88 8.24
CA GLY A 949 -21.31 30.51 6.84
C GLY A 949 -22.13 31.46 5.96
N GLY A 950 -21.46 32.08 5.00
CA GLY A 950 -22.06 33.05 4.08
C GLY A 950 -23.34 32.52 3.44
N GLU A 951 -24.25 33.45 3.18
CA GLU A 951 -25.49 33.26 2.44
C GLU A 951 -25.18 32.55 1.10
N ASP A 952 -25.31 31.21 1.06
CA ASP A 952 -25.46 30.50 -0.22
C ASP A 952 -26.91 30.81 -0.67
N GLU A 953 -27.00 31.70 -1.65
CA GLU A 953 -28.22 32.10 -2.36
C GLU A 953 -29.10 30.88 -2.70
N LYS A 954 -30.41 31.08 -2.56
CA LYS A 954 -31.43 30.21 -3.13
C LYS A 954 -31.15 30.06 -4.63
N ASP A 955 -30.55 28.94 -5.05
CA ASP A 955 -30.48 28.57 -6.45
C ASP A 955 -31.90 28.16 -6.88
N GLU A 956 -32.56 29.06 -7.61
CA GLU A 956 -33.80 28.84 -8.34
C GLU A 956 -33.63 27.71 -9.38
N GLU A 957 -34.72 26.98 -9.58
CA GLU A 957 -34.88 25.87 -10.52
C GLU A 957 -34.69 26.32 -11.98
N GLU A 958 -33.83 25.62 -12.72
CA GLU A 958 -33.99 25.29 -14.16
C GLU A 958 -33.49 23.87 -14.45
#